data_AF-A0A3M1QLU1-F1
#
_entry.id   AF-A0A3M1QLU1-F1
#
_cell.length_a   1.000
_cell.length_b   1.000
_cell.length_c   1.000
_cell.angle_alpha   90.00
_cell.angle_beta   90.00
_cell.angle_gamma   90.00
#
_symmetry.space_group_name_H-M   'P 1'
#
loop_
_entity.id
_entity.type
_entity.pdbx_description
1 polymer ?
#
loop_
_entity_poly.entity_id
_entity_poly.type
_entity_poly.pdbx_seq_one_letter_code
_entity_poly.pdbx_strand_id
1 'polypeptide(L)'
;MQYWLAILLLLIAAGLRLAVLTTLPPGLSDPEVTDIRIAETMREGRVEVFYDLNGQGREGLYHAILATVTSIIGQGTVGFRLVSVWLGVLTVALSYALVVRLLGGLAALSTMALLSVGFVSVLLSRTISPEQILPLLAIGIVFSFAQAFPVYRRFHRIHNAPGTVSFTVMGLLLGIGFYVHPAAFLLALAGMIFILYMIVTRQPMALRTISYANFAILVFIISVTPYIISSIRLPELGGARRVFGDYSMRPAAVGQTIIDSLSGIFISGDASPLRNLPGRPLFDPLTALIIGVGILFALRRWRRPRYALPLIMLLTLLPGAFLRTDAPNFHAFAPILPLLALFFGVGISMLFELARHKPLLRRGLAAGLIVLVGFNLLSTSRDLFFRWAERDDVQVAYNGRLGKLAHYIDTTADDLPTVVCDSHLMLGERTTSFELTATELMGLMMNRKDAELRYVDCGTGLILANGGALHQIIFPEEDTLSAVQPVLQERWLRSGFERRDMPPDSVVLLDVAQEVADIAGNSPPSGYAPEAPGGVGTALFPVPFGGNITLLGYEADPVDHYKPGDVVTSITYWRVQGEVPPDLRLFTHVLADPASIAAQNDTISVLPGQLHQDDIFVQVTFIDLPFETPDGIYDLSIGAYQDTSDTRLEIFDDDHEPTDEMHPRGTRLFLNQIEVLQEPAG
;
A
#
# COMPACT_ATOMS: atom_id res chain seq x y z
N MET A 1 -17.46 9.86 -36.97
CA MET A 1 -17.55 8.47 -36.46
C MET A 1 -16.28 8.00 -35.75
N GLN A 2 -15.08 8.16 -36.35
CA GLN A 2 -13.82 7.71 -35.72
C GLN A 2 -13.55 8.34 -34.34
N TYR A 3 -13.73 9.65 -34.18
CA TYR A 3 -13.53 10.33 -32.90
C TYR A 3 -14.50 9.85 -31.81
N TRP A 4 -15.78 9.62 -32.15
CA TRP A 4 -16.77 9.07 -31.21
C TRP A 4 -16.38 7.68 -30.71
N LEU A 5 -15.87 6.80 -31.59
CA LEU A 5 -15.42 5.47 -31.18
C LEU A 5 -14.17 5.55 -30.29
N ALA A 6 -13.23 6.46 -30.58
CA ALA A 6 -12.07 6.68 -29.73
C ALA A 6 -12.49 7.18 -28.33
N ILE A 7 -13.44 8.12 -28.25
CA ILE A 7 -13.97 8.59 -26.96
C ILE A 7 -14.62 7.44 -26.19
N LEU A 8 -15.45 6.63 -26.85
CA LEU A 8 -16.07 5.45 -26.23
C LEU A 8 -15.02 4.48 -25.68
N LEU A 9 -13.95 4.20 -26.45
CA LEU A 9 -12.87 3.34 -25.99
C LEU A 9 -12.09 3.93 -24.81
N LEU A 10 -11.88 5.25 -24.76
CA LEU A 10 -11.29 5.91 -23.57
C LEU A 10 -12.20 5.79 -22.35
N LEU A 11 -13.51 5.94 -22.52
CA LEU A 11 -14.46 5.78 -21.43
C LEU A 11 -14.48 4.34 -20.91
N ILE A 12 -14.41 3.34 -21.80
CA ILE A 12 -14.26 1.94 -21.41
C ILE A 12 -12.93 1.72 -20.68
N ALA A 13 -11.83 2.27 -21.20
CA ALA A 13 -10.51 2.17 -20.59
C ALA A 13 -10.47 2.79 -19.19
N ALA A 14 -11.08 3.96 -19.00
CA ALA A 14 -11.21 4.63 -17.71
C ALA A 14 -12.14 3.85 -16.77
N GLY A 15 -13.29 3.39 -17.26
CA GLY A 15 -14.25 2.61 -16.49
C GLY A 15 -13.64 1.34 -15.89
N LEU A 16 -12.92 0.54 -16.68
CA LEU A 16 -12.25 -0.67 -16.18
C LEU A 16 -11.15 -0.39 -15.15
N ARG A 17 -10.53 0.80 -15.19
CA ARG A 17 -9.43 1.17 -14.28
C ARG A 17 -9.94 1.83 -12.99
N LEU A 18 -11.08 2.54 -13.05
CA LEU A 18 -11.66 3.26 -11.91
C LEU A 18 -12.73 2.45 -11.17
N ALA A 19 -13.38 1.48 -11.83
CA ALA A 19 -14.44 0.70 -11.20
C ALA A 19 -13.93 -0.02 -9.95
N VAL A 20 -14.60 0.20 -8.82
CA VAL A 20 -14.32 -0.46 -7.54
C VAL A 20 -12.84 -0.26 -7.10
N LEU A 21 -12.26 0.92 -7.35
CA LEU A 21 -10.85 1.19 -7.03
C LEU A 21 -10.56 1.18 -5.52
N THR A 22 -11.58 1.45 -4.71
CA THR A 22 -11.52 1.46 -3.24
C THR A 22 -11.31 0.07 -2.64
N THR A 23 -11.80 -0.99 -3.28
CA THR A 23 -11.73 -2.37 -2.74
C THR A 23 -11.02 -3.36 -3.66
N LEU A 24 -10.59 -2.95 -4.86
CA LEU A 24 -9.85 -3.81 -5.78
C LEU A 24 -8.65 -3.07 -6.42
N PRO A 25 -7.40 -3.54 -6.29
CA PRO A 25 -6.92 -4.68 -5.49
C PRO A 25 -7.34 -4.66 -4.00
N PRO A 26 -7.45 -5.84 -3.35
CA PRO A 26 -8.07 -5.97 -2.02
C PRO A 26 -7.33 -5.24 -0.90
N GLY A 27 -6.03 -5.00 -1.05
CA GLY A 27 -5.19 -4.21 -0.15
C GLY A 27 -3.90 -3.80 -0.86
N LEU A 28 -2.79 -3.65 -0.14
CA LEU A 28 -1.47 -3.34 -0.70
C LEU A 28 -0.56 -4.56 -0.66
N SER A 29 0.17 -4.78 -1.74
CA SER A 29 1.23 -5.80 -1.78
C SER A 29 2.56 -5.26 -1.25
N ASP A 30 3.45 -6.12 -0.77
CA ASP A 30 4.74 -5.69 -0.20
C ASP A 30 5.59 -4.82 -1.15
N PRO A 31 5.65 -5.09 -2.48
CA PRO A 31 6.32 -4.19 -3.41
C PRO A 31 5.67 -2.81 -3.49
N GLU A 32 4.33 -2.72 -3.42
CA GLU A 32 3.61 -1.44 -3.41
C GLU A 32 3.87 -0.67 -2.12
N VAL A 33 3.90 -1.37 -0.97
CA VAL A 33 4.25 -0.77 0.32
C VAL A 33 5.66 -0.18 0.27
N THR A 34 6.62 -0.94 -0.27
CA THR A 34 7.99 -0.45 -0.46
C THR A 34 8.02 0.84 -1.29
N ASP A 35 7.29 0.87 -2.40
CA ASP A 35 7.24 2.04 -3.28
C ASP A 35 6.53 3.25 -2.62
N ILE A 36 5.55 3.01 -1.75
CA ILE A 36 4.90 4.04 -0.93
C ILE A 36 5.85 4.58 0.15
N ARG A 37 6.58 3.71 0.85
CA ARG A 37 7.54 4.13 1.89
C ARG A 37 8.63 5.03 1.33
N ILE A 38 9.11 4.76 0.10
CA ILE A 38 10.05 5.66 -0.58
C ILE A 38 9.40 7.02 -0.89
N ALA A 39 8.12 7.04 -1.26
CA ALA A 39 7.41 8.30 -1.46
C ALA A 39 7.24 9.07 -0.13
N GLU A 40 7.10 8.39 1.01
CA GLU A 40 7.05 8.99 2.34
C GLU A 40 8.40 9.59 2.77
N THR A 41 9.50 8.86 2.60
CA THR A 41 10.85 9.39 2.91
C THR A 41 11.17 10.63 2.08
N MET A 42 10.67 10.71 0.83
CA MET A 42 10.74 11.93 0.02
C MET A 42 9.97 13.10 0.62
N ARG A 43 8.78 12.86 1.21
CA ARG A 43 8.01 13.92 1.88
C ARG A 43 8.72 14.45 3.13
N GLU A 44 9.50 13.61 3.80
CA GLU A 44 10.38 14.01 4.91
C GLU A 44 11.59 14.84 4.45
N GLY A 45 11.75 15.07 3.15
CA GLY A 45 12.81 15.91 2.58
C GLY A 45 14.05 15.15 2.10
N ARG A 46 14.06 13.82 2.20
CA ARG A 46 15.14 12.99 1.67
C ARG A 46 14.90 12.67 0.20
N VAL A 47 15.48 13.46 -0.70
CA VAL A 47 15.37 13.26 -2.16
C VAL A 47 16.67 12.73 -2.73
N GLU A 48 16.66 11.46 -3.12
CA GLU A 48 17.82 10.74 -3.63
C GLU A 48 17.62 10.27 -5.08
N VAL A 49 18.74 10.02 -5.78
CA VAL A 49 18.71 9.41 -7.13
C VAL A 49 18.38 7.93 -7.05
N PHE A 50 18.97 7.24 -6.07
CA PHE A 50 18.71 5.83 -5.73
C PHE A 50 18.38 5.73 -4.25
N TYR A 51 17.32 5.01 -3.94
CA TYR A 51 17.03 4.58 -2.58
C TYR A 51 17.62 3.19 -2.37
N ASP A 52 18.30 2.99 -1.25
CA ASP A 52 18.87 1.70 -0.90
C ASP A 52 17.84 0.82 -0.18
N LEU A 53 17.47 -0.30 -0.83
CA LEU A 53 16.63 -1.35 -0.29
C LEU A 53 17.51 -2.57 0.01
N ASN A 54 18.32 -2.49 1.08
CA ASN A 54 19.22 -3.57 1.52
C ASN A 54 20.20 -4.05 0.44
N GLY A 55 20.86 -3.11 -0.24
CA GLY A 55 21.83 -3.35 -1.32
C GLY A 55 21.21 -3.37 -2.71
N GLN A 56 19.89 -3.15 -2.85
CA GLN A 56 19.23 -2.97 -4.14
C GLN A 56 18.74 -1.53 -4.32
N GLY A 57 19.25 -0.84 -5.33
CA GLY A 57 18.82 0.53 -5.62
C GLY A 57 17.39 0.61 -6.20
N ARG A 58 16.67 1.67 -5.88
CA ARG A 58 15.37 2.04 -6.50
C ARG A 58 15.40 3.48 -7.02
N GLU A 59 15.03 3.69 -8.28
CA GLU A 59 15.00 5.00 -8.94
C GLU A 59 13.95 5.95 -8.34
N GLY A 60 14.34 7.18 -8.03
CA GLY A 60 13.48 8.12 -7.30
C GLY A 60 12.28 8.72 -8.06
N LEU A 61 12.30 8.93 -9.38
CA LEU A 61 11.34 9.84 -10.02
C LEU A 61 9.89 9.38 -9.95
N TYR A 62 9.63 8.07 -10.05
CA TYR A 62 8.28 7.54 -9.86
C TYR A 62 7.74 7.90 -8.48
N HIS A 63 8.55 7.69 -7.43
CA HIS A 63 8.18 8.01 -6.04
C HIS A 63 8.01 9.51 -5.83
N ALA A 64 8.79 10.36 -6.51
CA ALA A 64 8.62 11.81 -6.43
C ALA A 64 7.27 12.25 -7.01
N ILE A 65 6.86 11.64 -8.13
CA ILE A 65 5.53 11.86 -8.71
C ILE A 65 4.46 11.37 -7.74
N LEU A 66 4.62 10.16 -7.19
CA LEU A 66 3.67 9.57 -6.24
C LEU A 66 3.51 10.45 -4.99
N ALA A 67 4.62 10.87 -4.37
CA ALA A 67 4.66 11.75 -3.22
C ALA A 67 3.96 13.09 -3.50
N THR A 68 4.28 13.73 -4.63
CA THR A 68 3.71 15.03 -5.01
C THR A 68 2.20 14.93 -5.22
N VAL A 69 1.73 13.91 -5.96
CA VAL A 69 0.31 13.76 -6.27
C VAL A 69 -0.50 13.44 -5.02
N THR A 70 0.00 12.55 -4.17
CA THR A 70 -0.69 12.15 -2.92
C THR A 70 -0.67 13.21 -1.84
N SER A 71 0.29 14.16 -1.87
CA SER A 71 0.21 15.37 -1.03
C SER A 71 -0.94 16.31 -1.41
N ILE A 72 -1.45 16.23 -2.64
CA ILE A 72 -2.56 17.07 -3.13
C ILE A 72 -3.90 16.35 -3.00
N ILE A 73 -3.95 15.06 -3.37
CA ILE A 73 -5.20 14.29 -3.45
C ILE A 73 -5.55 13.63 -2.12
N GLY A 74 -4.56 13.34 -1.30
CA GLY A 74 -4.67 12.47 -0.14
C GLY A 74 -3.90 11.16 -0.32
N GLN A 75 -3.70 10.47 0.80
CA GLN A 75 -3.09 9.14 0.84
C GLN A 75 -4.20 8.06 0.80
N GLY A 76 -3.88 6.83 1.22
CA GLY A 76 -4.78 5.69 1.13
C GLY A 76 -4.74 5.01 -0.23
N THR A 77 -5.37 3.85 -0.30
CA THR A 77 -5.38 2.99 -1.49
C THR A 77 -5.83 3.72 -2.76
N VAL A 78 -6.84 4.59 -2.67
CA VAL A 78 -7.32 5.37 -3.81
C VAL A 78 -6.28 6.40 -4.24
N GLY A 79 -5.74 7.18 -3.29
CA GLY A 79 -4.77 8.23 -3.57
C GLY A 79 -3.52 7.69 -4.27
N PHE A 80 -2.97 6.58 -3.77
CA PHE A 80 -1.78 5.97 -4.34
C PHE A 80 -2.02 5.37 -5.74
N ARG A 81 -3.16 4.71 -5.97
CA ARG A 81 -3.45 4.05 -7.26
C ARG A 81 -3.87 5.01 -8.37
N LEU A 82 -4.35 6.20 -8.04
CA LEU A 82 -4.87 7.14 -9.03
C LEU A 82 -3.80 7.60 -10.03
N VAL A 83 -2.54 7.71 -9.58
CA VAL A 83 -1.37 7.96 -10.45
C VAL A 83 -1.27 6.90 -11.54
N SER A 84 -1.34 5.62 -11.16
CA SER A 84 -1.30 4.50 -12.10
C SER A 84 -2.47 4.52 -13.07
N VAL A 85 -3.67 4.83 -12.60
CA VAL A 85 -4.86 4.95 -13.46
C VAL A 85 -4.67 6.02 -14.53
N TRP A 86 -4.19 7.21 -14.16
CA TRP A 86 -3.96 8.31 -15.08
C TRP A 86 -2.89 8.00 -16.13
N LEU A 87 -1.77 7.41 -15.71
CA LEU A 87 -0.70 6.97 -16.61
C LEU A 87 -1.22 5.92 -17.61
N GLY A 88 -2.11 5.04 -17.17
CA GLY A 88 -2.72 4.00 -18.00
C GLY A 88 -3.64 4.58 -19.07
N VAL A 89 -4.55 5.47 -18.68
CA VAL A 89 -5.46 6.16 -19.62
C VAL A 89 -4.67 7.05 -20.59
N LEU A 90 -3.64 7.74 -20.10
CA LEU A 90 -2.76 8.55 -20.95
C LEU A 90 -1.97 7.71 -21.95
N THR A 91 -1.53 6.51 -21.57
CA THR A 91 -0.91 5.54 -22.49
C THR A 91 -1.87 5.19 -23.62
N VAL A 92 -3.12 4.82 -23.31
CA VAL A 92 -4.14 4.49 -24.32
C VAL A 92 -4.37 5.67 -25.29
N ALA A 93 -4.51 6.88 -24.76
CA ALA A 93 -4.73 8.09 -25.55
C ALA A 93 -3.52 8.43 -26.45
N LEU A 94 -2.31 8.33 -25.90
CA LEU A 94 -1.08 8.63 -26.64
C LEU A 94 -0.79 7.57 -27.71
N SER A 95 -1.07 6.29 -27.43
CA SER A 95 -1.02 5.21 -28.43
C SER A 95 -1.96 5.48 -29.59
N TYR A 96 -3.21 5.87 -29.34
CA TYR A 96 -4.13 6.27 -30.42
C TYR A 96 -3.58 7.45 -31.22
N ALA A 97 -3.12 8.50 -30.54
CA ALA A 97 -2.61 9.72 -31.15
C ALA A 97 -1.35 9.49 -32.00
N LEU A 98 -0.49 8.55 -31.61
CA LEU A 98 0.67 8.14 -32.39
C LEU A 98 0.26 7.28 -33.60
N VAL A 99 -0.51 6.22 -33.35
CA VAL A 99 -0.83 5.23 -34.38
C VAL A 99 -1.69 5.82 -35.49
N VAL A 100 -2.60 6.75 -35.17
CA VAL A 100 -3.41 7.43 -36.19
C VAL A 100 -2.55 8.22 -37.17
N ARG A 101 -1.41 8.76 -36.70
CA ARG A 101 -0.45 9.53 -37.52
C ARG A 101 0.49 8.61 -38.30
N LEU A 102 0.91 7.48 -37.72
CA LEU A 102 1.85 6.55 -38.37
C LEU A 102 1.20 5.58 -39.36
N LEU A 103 0.04 5.03 -38.99
CA LEU A 103 -0.54 3.83 -39.59
C LEU A 103 -2.00 4.02 -40.04
N GLY A 104 -2.68 5.06 -39.57
CA GLY A 104 -4.04 5.44 -39.96
C GLY A 104 -5.10 5.07 -38.93
N GLY A 105 -6.36 5.46 -39.20
CA GLY A 105 -7.45 5.42 -38.22
C GLY A 105 -7.85 4.02 -37.75
N LEU A 106 -7.91 3.03 -38.66
CA LEU A 106 -8.27 1.66 -38.30
C LEU A 106 -7.23 1.01 -37.39
N ALA A 107 -5.94 1.17 -37.72
CA ALA A 107 -4.84 0.72 -36.87
C ALA A 107 -4.94 1.35 -35.48
N ALA A 108 -5.17 2.67 -35.42
CA ALA A 108 -5.23 3.41 -34.17
C ALA A 108 -6.37 2.95 -33.27
N LEU A 109 -7.59 2.80 -33.83
CA LEU A 109 -8.75 2.31 -33.09
C LEU A 109 -8.54 0.88 -32.61
N SER A 110 -7.91 0.02 -33.41
CA SER A 110 -7.66 -1.38 -33.04
C SER A 110 -6.61 -1.51 -31.93
N THR A 111 -5.51 -0.74 -32.02
CA THR A 111 -4.49 -0.65 -30.96
C THR A 111 -5.09 -0.13 -29.66
N MET A 112 -5.86 0.94 -29.75
CA MET A 112 -6.55 1.54 -28.62
C MET A 112 -7.55 0.58 -27.99
N ALA A 113 -8.33 -0.13 -28.80
CA ALA A 113 -9.28 -1.13 -28.31
C ALA A 113 -8.58 -2.21 -27.49
N LEU A 114 -7.47 -2.76 -28.00
CA LEU A 114 -6.72 -3.81 -27.29
C LEU A 114 -6.12 -3.31 -25.96
N LEU A 115 -5.53 -2.10 -25.91
CA LEU A 115 -5.02 -1.53 -24.65
C LEU A 115 -6.15 -1.16 -23.67
N SER A 116 -7.33 -0.84 -24.18
CA SER A 116 -8.48 -0.50 -23.35
C SER A 116 -8.98 -1.72 -22.57
N VAL A 117 -9.02 -2.89 -23.21
CA VAL A 117 -9.63 -4.12 -22.66
C VAL A 117 -8.63 -5.21 -22.27
N GLY A 118 -7.34 -5.04 -22.53
CA GLY A 118 -6.31 -6.03 -22.22
C GLY A 118 -6.09 -6.16 -20.72
N PHE A 119 -6.21 -7.39 -20.18
CA PHE A 119 -6.17 -7.66 -18.74
C PHE A 119 -4.93 -7.08 -18.04
N VAL A 120 -3.73 -7.40 -18.51
CA VAL A 120 -2.48 -6.90 -17.90
C VAL A 120 -2.37 -5.38 -18.02
N SER A 121 -2.88 -4.78 -19.11
CA SER A 121 -2.89 -3.32 -19.25
C SER A 121 -3.84 -2.64 -18.27
N VAL A 122 -4.97 -3.28 -17.93
CA VAL A 122 -5.90 -2.79 -16.91
C VAL A 122 -5.32 -3.00 -15.52
N LEU A 123 -4.82 -4.21 -15.21
CA LEU A 123 -4.26 -4.57 -13.91
C LEU A 123 -3.06 -3.69 -13.55
N LEU A 124 -2.08 -3.51 -14.45
CA LEU A 124 -0.92 -2.64 -14.23
C LEU A 124 -1.33 -1.17 -13.96
N SER A 125 -2.47 -0.74 -14.51
CA SER A 125 -3.01 0.60 -14.25
C SER A 125 -3.75 0.72 -12.92
N ARG A 126 -3.81 -0.35 -12.12
CA ARG A 126 -4.44 -0.40 -10.79
C ARG A 126 -3.44 -0.74 -9.68
N THR A 127 -2.18 -1.04 -10.04
CA THR A 127 -1.10 -1.36 -9.10
C THR A 127 -0.16 -0.16 -8.93
N ILE A 128 0.46 -0.02 -7.77
CA ILE A 128 1.40 1.05 -7.45
C ILE A 128 2.81 0.54 -7.75
N SER A 129 3.29 0.73 -8.97
CA SER A 129 4.67 0.36 -9.29
C SER A 129 5.32 1.24 -10.39
N PRO A 130 6.65 1.39 -10.39
CA PRO A 130 7.39 2.13 -11.42
C PRO A 130 7.14 1.62 -12.85
N GLU A 131 6.86 0.32 -13.00
CA GLU A 131 6.60 -0.32 -14.28
C GLU A 131 5.39 0.27 -15.01
N GLN A 132 4.44 0.87 -14.28
CA GLN A 132 3.28 1.52 -14.89
C GLN A 132 3.63 2.78 -15.70
N ILE A 133 4.76 3.45 -15.44
CA ILE A 133 5.23 4.56 -16.29
C ILE A 133 5.80 4.03 -17.62
N LEU A 134 6.32 2.80 -17.66
CA LEU A 134 7.06 2.28 -18.82
C LEU A 134 6.25 2.24 -20.12
N PRO A 135 4.97 1.80 -20.16
CA PRO A 135 4.15 1.87 -21.36
C PRO A 135 4.06 3.31 -21.92
N LEU A 136 3.82 4.29 -21.03
CA LEU A 136 3.71 5.69 -21.41
C LEU A 136 5.04 6.24 -21.93
N LEU A 137 6.13 5.91 -21.25
CA LEU A 137 7.47 6.33 -21.63
C LEU A 137 7.86 5.74 -22.99
N ALA A 138 7.66 4.44 -23.21
CA ALA A 138 7.98 3.76 -24.46
C ALA A 138 7.20 4.37 -25.64
N ILE A 139 5.88 4.55 -25.51
CA ILE A 139 5.07 5.14 -26.57
C ILE A 139 5.34 6.64 -26.76
N GLY A 140 5.67 7.35 -25.67
CA GLY A 140 6.09 8.76 -25.70
C GLY A 140 7.42 8.97 -26.42
N ILE A 141 8.38 8.07 -26.23
CA ILE A 141 9.64 8.06 -26.99
C ILE A 141 9.36 7.77 -28.46
N VAL A 142 8.58 6.74 -28.80
CA VAL A 142 8.20 6.49 -30.21
C VAL A 142 7.51 7.71 -30.81
N PHE A 143 6.66 8.39 -30.03
CA PHE A 143 5.97 9.60 -30.46
C PHE A 143 6.91 10.79 -30.69
N SER A 144 7.88 11.02 -29.80
CA SER A 144 8.86 12.10 -29.97
C SER A 144 9.76 11.85 -31.18
N PHE A 145 10.22 10.61 -31.40
CA PHE A 145 10.95 10.21 -32.61
C PHE A 145 10.12 10.39 -33.88
N ALA A 146 8.84 10.00 -33.86
CA ALA A 146 7.93 10.19 -34.98
C ALA A 146 7.69 11.67 -35.33
N GLN A 147 7.82 12.58 -34.37
CA GLN A 147 7.74 14.03 -34.60
C GLN A 147 9.08 14.64 -35.07
N ALA A 148 10.19 14.20 -34.48
CA ALA A 148 11.52 14.75 -34.75
C ALA A 148 12.06 14.34 -36.13
N PHE A 149 11.80 13.09 -36.55
CA PHE A 149 12.30 12.53 -37.80
C PHE A 149 11.19 12.41 -38.86
N PRO A 150 11.53 12.36 -40.16
CA PRO A 150 10.57 12.19 -41.26
C PRO A 150 10.03 10.75 -41.34
N VAL A 151 9.34 10.31 -40.28
CA VAL A 151 8.84 8.93 -40.13
C VAL A 151 7.57 8.68 -40.95
N TYR A 152 6.71 9.70 -41.04
CA TYR A 152 5.51 9.72 -41.88
C TYR A 152 5.54 10.93 -42.82
N ARG A 153 5.22 10.73 -44.12
CA ARG A 153 5.21 11.80 -45.12
C ARG A 153 4.00 12.72 -44.90
N ARG A 154 4.19 13.87 -44.28
CA ARG A 154 3.27 15.01 -44.46
C ARG A 154 3.44 15.54 -45.88
N PHE A 155 2.55 15.17 -46.79
CA PHE A 155 2.51 15.68 -48.16
C PHE A 155 2.22 17.19 -48.27
N HIS A 156 2.12 17.93 -47.15
CA HIS A 156 1.60 19.32 -47.15
C HIS A 156 2.40 20.37 -46.37
N ARG A 157 3.57 20.08 -45.80
CA ARG A 157 4.43 21.14 -45.23
C ARG A 157 5.91 20.80 -45.39
N ILE A 158 6.45 21.05 -46.58
CA ILE A 158 7.90 21.16 -46.81
C ILE A 158 8.48 22.43 -46.12
N HIS A 159 7.62 23.38 -45.74
CA HIS A 159 8.03 24.68 -45.18
C HIS A 159 8.12 24.77 -43.65
N ASN A 160 7.61 23.79 -42.89
CA ASN A 160 7.75 23.78 -41.43
C ASN A 160 8.66 22.63 -41.02
N ALA A 161 9.98 22.89 -41.06
CA ALA A 161 10.93 22.01 -40.39
C ALA A 161 10.48 21.79 -38.93
N PRO A 162 10.62 20.57 -38.37
CA PRO A 162 10.32 20.35 -36.97
C PRO A 162 11.14 21.32 -36.12
N GLY A 163 10.46 22.03 -35.22
CA GLY A 163 11.10 22.96 -34.29
C GLY A 163 12.01 22.20 -33.32
N THR A 164 12.93 22.93 -32.70
CA THR A 164 13.82 22.41 -31.66
C THR A 164 13.06 21.70 -30.52
N VAL A 165 11.82 22.13 -30.24
CA VAL A 165 10.95 21.55 -29.21
C VAL A 165 10.81 20.03 -29.32
N SER A 166 10.53 19.47 -30.50
CA SER A 166 10.38 18.01 -30.67
C SER A 166 11.67 17.26 -30.34
N PHE A 167 12.83 17.87 -30.65
CA PHE A 167 14.15 17.31 -30.35
C PHE A 167 14.52 17.45 -28.87
N THR A 168 14.18 18.59 -28.24
CA THR A 168 14.32 18.78 -26.79
C THR A 168 13.49 17.76 -26.02
N VAL A 169 12.21 17.60 -26.36
CA VAL A 169 11.33 16.60 -25.73
C VAL A 169 11.87 15.18 -25.92
N MET A 170 12.41 14.86 -27.10
CA MET A 170 13.06 13.57 -27.34
C MET A 170 14.28 13.34 -26.43
N GLY A 171 15.20 14.31 -26.34
CA GLY A 171 16.37 14.22 -25.48
C GLY A 171 16.01 14.13 -23.99
N LEU A 172 15.02 14.92 -23.55
CA LEU A 172 14.51 14.90 -22.18
C LEU A 172 13.85 13.58 -21.83
N LEU A 173 12.94 13.05 -22.66
CA LEU A 173 12.27 11.77 -22.38
C LEU A 173 13.26 10.61 -22.27
N LEU A 174 14.27 10.59 -23.16
CA LEU A 174 15.34 9.58 -23.09
C LEU A 174 16.18 9.71 -21.80
N GLY A 175 16.47 10.94 -21.35
CA GLY A 175 17.29 11.19 -20.15
C GLY A 175 16.52 10.97 -18.85
N ILE A 176 15.32 11.54 -18.75
CA ILE A 176 14.42 11.41 -17.60
C ILE A 176 14.04 9.95 -17.34
N GLY A 177 13.95 9.13 -18.39
CA GLY A 177 13.66 7.69 -18.26
C GLY A 177 14.61 6.97 -17.29
N PHE A 178 15.88 7.38 -17.21
CA PHE A 178 16.85 6.77 -16.30
C PHE A 178 16.52 6.97 -14.83
N TYR A 179 15.81 8.05 -14.49
CA TYR A 179 15.36 8.32 -13.13
C TYR A 179 14.03 7.63 -12.80
N VAL A 180 13.40 6.95 -13.78
CA VAL A 180 12.16 6.20 -13.56
C VAL A 180 12.45 4.73 -13.36
N HIS A 181 13.24 4.13 -14.27
CA HIS A 181 13.41 2.69 -14.29
C HIS A 181 14.64 2.27 -15.11
N PRO A 182 15.31 1.17 -14.76
CA PRO A 182 16.49 0.71 -15.48
C PRO A 182 16.24 0.33 -16.95
N ALA A 183 15.00 0.01 -17.33
CA ALA A 183 14.64 -0.24 -18.74
C ALA A 183 14.98 0.93 -19.69
N ALA A 184 15.23 2.13 -19.16
CA ALA A 184 15.71 3.28 -19.91
C ALA A 184 17.01 3.02 -20.69
N PHE A 185 17.89 2.13 -20.22
CA PHE A 185 19.08 1.71 -20.97
C PHE A 185 18.70 1.11 -22.34
N LEU A 186 17.70 0.22 -22.37
CA LEU A 186 17.23 -0.41 -23.61
C LEU A 186 16.46 0.57 -24.49
N LEU A 187 15.68 1.49 -23.89
CA LEU A 187 14.99 2.55 -24.64
C LEU A 187 15.96 3.54 -25.30
N ALA A 188 17.02 3.95 -24.60
CA ALA A 188 18.08 4.78 -25.15
C ALA A 188 18.83 4.05 -26.27
N LEU A 189 19.16 2.77 -26.07
CA LEU A 189 19.76 1.93 -27.09
C LEU A 189 18.87 1.81 -28.34
N ALA A 190 17.57 1.63 -28.17
CA ALA A 190 16.61 1.57 -29.27
C ALA A 190 16.57 2.89 -30.06
N GLY A 191 16.61 4.02 -29.36
CA GLY A 191 16.73 5.35 -29.95
C GLY A 191 18.01 5.50 -30.80
N MET A 192 19.16 5.08 -30.26
CA MET A 192 20.45 5.10 -30.99
C MET A 192 20.42 4.21 -32.24
N ILE A 193 19.89 2.98 -32.11
CA ILE A 193 19.74 2.05 -33.25
C ILE A 193 18.82 2.64 -34.32
N PHE A 194 17.74 3.35 -33.94
CA PHE A 194 16.87 4.00 -34.89
C PHE A 194 17.54 5.16 -35.63
N ILE A 195 18.33 5.99 -34.92
CA ILE A 195 19.13 7.06 -35.57
C ILE A 195 20.12 6.43 -36.57
N LEU A 196 20.82 5.36 -36.16
CA LEU A 196 21.72 4.62 -37.04
C LEU A 196 20.99 4.06 -38.26
N TYR A 197 19.81 3.47 -38.06
CA TYR A 197 18.96 2.98 -39.14
C TYR A 197 18.62 4.08 -40.16
N MET A 198 18.27 5.28 -39.70
CA MET A 198 17.96 6.43 -40.57
C MET A 198 19.17 6.83 -41.44
N ILE A 199 20.37 6.79 -40.86
CA ILE A 199 21.64 7.09 -41.54
C ILE A 199 21.98 5.99 -42.56
N VAL A 200 21.98 4.71 -42.14
CA VAL A 200 22.36 3.56 -42.98
C VAL A 200 21.40 3.37 -44.15
N THR A 201 20.10 3.53 -43.92
CA THR A 201 19.08 3.44 -45.00
C THR A 201 18.99 4.70 -45.85
N ARG A 202 19.84 5.70 -45.60
CA ARG A 202 19.94 6.96 -46.34
C ARG A 202 18.59 7.66 -46.52
N GLN A 203 17.80 7.69 -45.44
CA GLN A 203 16.53 8.39 -45.47
C GLN A 203 16.78 9.89 -45.70
N PRO A 204 15.95 10.57 -46.51
CA PRO A 204 16.16 11.98 -46.81
C PRO A 204 15.93 12.83 -45.54
N MET A 205 17.01 13.40 -45.00
CA MET A 205 16.99 14.28 -43.83
C MET A 205 17.54 15.65 -44.21
N ALA A 206 16.94 16.71 -43.69
CA ALA A 206 17.52 18.05 -43.85
C ALA A 206 18.76 18.20 -42.95
N LEU A 207 19.74 19.00 -43.36
CA LEU A 207 20.93 19.33 -42.54
C LEU A 207 20.53 19.87 -41.15
N ARG A 208 19.43 20.63 -41.08
CA ARG A 208 18.85 21.13 -39.83
C ARG A 208 18.39 20.00 -38.90
N THR A 209 17.80 18.92 -39.44
CA THR A 209 17.38 17.74 -38.67
C THR A 209 18.60 17.07 -38.03
N ILE A 210 19.74 17.03 -38.71
CA ILE A 210 21.00 16.49 -38.15
C ILE A 210 21.51 17.38 -37.02
N SER A 211 21.54 18.70 -37.23
CA SER A 211 21.93 19.66 -36.18
C SER A 211 21.03 19.57 -34.95
N TYR A 212 19.72 19.46 -35.12
CA TYR A 212 18.79 19.30 -34.01
C TYR A 212 18.85 17.92 -33.36
N ALA A 213 19.21 16.87 -34.10
CA ALA A 213 19.50 15.55 -33.51
C ALA A 213 20.73 15.63 -32.59
N ASN A 214 21.80 16.32 -33.00
CA ASN A 214 22.95 16.58 -32.14
C ASN A 214 22.57 17.39 -30.90
N PHE A 215 21.68 18.37 -31.05
CA PHE A 215 21.14 19.12 -29.91
C PHE A 215 20.33 18.23 -28.95
N ALA A 216 19.50 17.32 -29.47
CA ALA A 216 18.79 16.35 -28.63
C ALA A 216 19.75 15.43 -27.87
N ILE A 217 20.85 15.00 -28.50
CA ILE A 217 21.91 14.23 -27.84
C ILE A 217 22.55 15.04 -26.70
N LEU A 218 22.82 16.33 -26.91
CA LEU A 218 23.32 17.21 -25.85
C LEU A 218 22.34 17.30 -24.68
N VAL A 219 21.04 17.52 -24.95
CA VAL A 219 19.99 17.55 -23.92
C VAL A 219 19.91 16.22 -23.17
N PHE A 220 19.99 15.10 -23.89
CA PHE A 220 20.05 13.76 -23.31
C PHE A 220 21.25 13.59 -22.38
N ILE A 221 22.46 13.95 -22.83
CA ILE A 221 23.69 13.87 -22.03
C ILE A 221 23.55 14.71 -20.76
N ILE A 222 23.12 15.97 -20.87
CA ILE A 222 22.94 16.86 -19.71
C ILE A 222 21.96 16.23 -18.72
N SER A 223 20.84 15.70 -19.22
CA SER A 223 19.80 15.11 -18.37
C SER A 223 20.25 13.84 -17.67
N VAL A 224 21.00 12.96 -18.35
CA VAL A 224 21.41 11.66 -17.78
C VAL A 224 22.67 11.75 -16.92
N THR A 225 23.47 12.81 -17.07
CA THR A 225 24.76 12.96 -16.39
C THR A 225 24.69 12.75 -14.87
N PRO A 226 23.75 13.37 -14.12
CA PRO A 226 23.71 13.17 -12.66
C PRO A 226 23.40 11.71 -12.27
N TYR A 227 22.54 11.02 -13.03
CA TYR A 227 22.27 9.59 -12.84
C TYR A 227 23.53 8.74 -13.06
N ILE A 228 24.29 9.02 -14.12
CA ILE A 228 25.54 8.31 -14.42
C ILE A 228 26.58 8.57 -13.33
N ILE A 229 26.74 9.81 -12.87
CA ILE A 229 27.66 10.15 -11.78
C ILE A 229 27.29 9.38 -10.51
N SER A 230 26.01 9.34 -10.15
CA SER A 230 25.52 8.59 -8.99
C SER A 230 25.75 7.09 -9.16
N SER A 231 25.48 6.53 -10.34
CA SER A 231 25.71 5.11 -10.64
C SER A 231 27.19 4.69 -10.58
N ILE A 232 28.11 5.61 -10.89
CA ILE A 232 29.56 5.36 -10.77
C ILE A 232 30.01 5.37 -9.31
N ARG A 233 29.40 6.24 -8.48
CA ARG A 233 29.71 6.34 -7.05
C ARG A 233 29.14 5.18 -6.24
N LEU A 234 27.95 4.71 -6.60
CA LEU A 234 27.20 3.65 -5.92
C LEU A 234 26.88 2.52 -6.92
N PRO A 235 27.89 1.76 -7.38
CA PRO A 235 27.73 0.77 -8.44
C PRO A 235 26.79 -0.39 -8.06
N GLU A 236 26.64 -0.68 -6.77
CA GLU A 236 25.69 -1.65 -6.22
C GLU A 236 24.22 -1.21 -6.39
N LEU A 237 23.93 0.08 -6.28
CA LEU A 237 22.57 0.61 -6.42
C LEU A 237 22.20 0.94 -7.89
N GLY A 238 23.20 1.12 -8.75
CA GLY A 238 23.01 1.50 -10.15
C GLY A 238 22.14 0.54 -10.96
N GLY A 239 21.18 1.09 -11.73
CA GLY A 239 20.20 0.31 -12.49
C GLY A 239 20.81 -0.65 -13.54
N ALA A 240 22.02 -0.39 -14.03
CA ALA A 240 22.68 -1.27 -15.02
C ALA A 240 22.86 -2.70 -14.48
N ARG A 241 23.23 -2.88 -13.21
CA ARG A 241 23.36 -4.21 -12.61
C ARG A 241 22.02 -4.93 -12.50
N ARG A 242 20.92 -4.22 -12.21
CA ARG A 242 19.58 -4.81 -12.14
C ARG A 242 19.04 -5.22 -13.51
N VAL A 243 19.24 -4.40 -14.55
CA VAL A 243 18.83 -4.78 -15.93
C VAL A 243 19.55 -6.04 -16.38
N PHE A 244 20.88 -6.07 -16.26
CA PHE A 244 21.68 -7.11 -16.89
C PHE A 244 22.01 -8.29 -15.97
N GLY A 245 21.92 -8.10 -14.65
CA GLY A 245 22.21 -9.10 -13.63
C GLY A 245 21.06 -10.08 -13.37
N ASP A 246 19.81 -9.63 -13.57
CA ASP A 246 18.61 -10.47 -13.46
C ASP A 246 18.37 -11.34 -14.70
N TYR A 247 19.32 -11.37 -15.65
CA TYR A 247 19.21 -12.18 -16.85
C TYR A 247 19.71 -13.60 -16.61
N SER A 248 18.97 -14.59 -17.12
CA SER A 248 19.44 -15.97 -17.18
C SER A 248 20.60 -16.07 -18.17
N MET A 249 21.85 -15.92 -17.73
CA MET A 249 23.03 -15.95 -18.62
C MET A 249 23.59 -17.36 -18.87
N ARG A 250 22.98 -18.40 -18.29
CA ARG A 250 23.34 -19.80 -18.53
C ARG A 250 22.71 -20.28 -19.86
N PRO A 251 23.47 -20.82 -20.84
CA PRO A 251 22.93 -21.14 -22.18
C PRO A 251 21.70 -22.06 -22.20
N ALA A 252 21.68 -23.09 -21.34
CA ALA A 252 20.53 -23.98 -21.22
C ALA A 252 19.28 -23.27 -20.64
N ALA A 253 19.48 -22.25 -19.79
CA ALA A 253 18.40 -21.47 -19.20
C ALA A 253 17.85 -20.41 -20.16
N VAL A 254 18.68 -19.82 -21.04
CA VAL A 254 18.24 -18.82 -22.04
C VAL A 254 17.18 -19.38 -22.99
N GLY A 255 17.38 -20.61 -23.49
CA GLY A 255 16.41 -21.24 -24.38
C GLY A 255 15.05 -21.43 -23.70
N GLN A 256 15.08 -21.84 -22.43
CA GLN A 256 13.88 -22.07 -21.64
C GLN A 256 13.13 -20.76 -21.32
N THR A 257 13.83 -19.71 -20.87
CA THR A 257 13.19 -18.41 -20.55
C THR A 257 12.56 -17.75 -21.78
N ILE A 258 13.15 -17.92 -22.97
CA ILE A 258 12.55 -17.49 -24.24
C ILE A 258 11.28 -18.29 -24.55
N ILE A 259 11.31 -19.62 -24.38
CA ILE A 259 10.14 -20.49 -24.59
C ILE A 259 9.02 -20.11 -23.62
N ASP A 260 9.34 -19.91 -22.35
CA ASP A 260 8.40 -19.55 -21.29
C ASP A 260 7.83 -18.14 -21.50
N SER A 261 8.63 -17.20 -21.99
CA SER A 261 8.17 -15.86 -22.35
C SER A 261 7.26 -15.87 -23.59
N LEU A 262 7.59 -16.68 -24.60
CA LEU A 262 6.75 -16.86 -25.79
C LEU A 262 5.43 -17.57 -25.45
N SER A 263 5.50 -18.64 -24.66
CA SER A 263 4.31 -19.37 -24.18
C SER A 263 3.46 -18.47 -23.28
N GLY A 264 4.09 -17.57 -22.52
CA GLY A 264 3.49 -16.48 -21.77
C GLY A 264 2.52 -15.61 -22.55
N ILE A 265 2.80 -15.39 -23.84
CA ILE A 265 1.99 -14.51 -24.69
C ILE A 265 0.64 -15.14 -25.06
N PHE A 266 0.57 -16.46 -25.27
CA PHE A 266 -0.62 -17.09 -25.88
C PHE A 266 -1.02 -18.48 -25.36
N ILE A 267 -0.20 -19.14 -24.52
CA ILE A 267 -0.48 -20.49 -23.97
C ILE A 267 -0.63 -20.44 -22.45
N SER A 268 0.43 -20.12 -21.72
CA SER A 268 0.49 -20.18 -20.26
C SER A 268 1.23 -18.95 -19.75
N GLY A 269 0.49 -18.03 -19.15
CA GLY A 269 1.02 -16.74 -18.70
C GLY A 269 1.76 -16.78 -17.36
N ASP A 270 2.12 -15.59 -16.89
CA ASP A 270 2.74 -15.36 -15.58
C ASP A 270 1.86 -15.96 -14.46
N ALA A 271 2.51 -16.69 -13.56
CA ALA A 271 1.85 -17.36 -12.44
C ALA A 271 1.70 -16.46 -11.21
N SER A 272 2.35 -15.29 -11.18
CA SER A 272 2.30 -14.39 -10.04
C SER A 272 0.93 -13.70 -9.91
N PRO A 273 0.26 -13.79 -8.75
CA PRO A 273 -1.01 -13.10 -8.49
C PRO A 273 -0.88 -11.57 -8.54
N LEU A 274 0.32 -11.03 -8.28
CA LEU A 274 0.62 -9.59 -8.33
C LEU A 274 0.54 -8.99 -9.74
N ARG A 275 0.75 -9.82 -10.76
CA ARG A 275 0.98 -9.37 -12.14
C ARG A 275 -0.06 -9.90 -13.12
N ASN A 276 -0.77 -10.95 -12.73
CA ASN A 276 -1.68 -11.66 -13.61
C ASN A 276 -2.76 -12.42 -12.84
N LEU A 277 -3.78 -12.88 -13.56
CA LEU A 277 -4.55 -14.05 -13.11
C LEU A 277 -3.66 -15.27 -13.33
N PRO A 278 -3.22 -15.99 -12.28
CA PRO A 278 -2.18 -17.02 -12.41
C PRO A 278 -2.42 -17.98 -13.58
N GLY A 279 -1.44 -18.02 -14.51
CA GLY A 279 -1.46 -18.89 -15.69
C GLY A 279 -2.24 -18.36 -16.90
N ARG A 280 -2.98 -17.25 -16.79
CA ARG A 280 -3.70 -16.64 -17.92
C ARG A 280 -2.71 -16.09 -18.96
N PRO A 281 -2.76 -16.50 -20.24
CA PRO A 281 -1.87 -15.93 -21.26
C PRO A 281 -2.14 -14.44 -21.46
N LEU A 282 -1.10 -13.70 -21.88
CA LEU A 282 -1.17 -12.25 -22.05
C LEU A 282 -2.27 -11.82 -23.04
N PHE A 283 -2.42 -12.57 -24.13
CA PHE A 283 -3.45 -12.39 -25.14
C PHE A 283 -4.11 -13.73 -25.46
N ASP A 284 -5.36 -13.68 -25.93
CA ASP A 284 -5.99 -14.86 -26.52
C ASP A 284 -5.25 -15.29 -27.81
N PRO A 285 -5.28 -16.58 -28.20
CA PRO A 285 -4.53 -17.08 -29.35
C PRO A 285 -4.82 -16.34 -30.66
N LEU A 286 -6.05 -15.86 -30.87
CA LEU A 286 -6.42 -15.13 -32.09
C LEU A 286 -5.80 -13.72 -32.09
N THR A 287 -5.86 -13.01 -30.96
CA THR A 287 -5.19 -11.71 -30.80
C THR A 287 -3.68 -11.84 -30.97
N ALA A 288 -3.05 -12.86 -30.37
CA ALA A 288 -1.63 -13.14 -30.52
C ALA A 288 -1.25 -13.43 -31.99
N LEU A 289 -2.07 -14.21 -32.71
CA LEU A 289 -1.87 -14.48 -34.13
C LEU A 289 -1.92 -13.19 -34.98
N ILE A 290 -2.88 -12.30 -34.71
CA ILE A 290 -3.01 -11.02 -35.42
C ILE A 290 -1.80 -10.11 -35.15
N ILE A 291 -1.29 -10.09 -33.91
CA ILE A 291 -0.05 -9.39 -33.56
C ILE A 291 1.13 -9.96 -34.35
N GLY A 292 1.28 -11.29 -34.40
CA GLY A 292 2.33 -11.96 -35.16
C GLY A 292 2.29 -11.62 -36.66
N VAL A 293 1.10 -11.60 -37.26
CA VAL A 293 0.89 -11.15 -38.65
C VAL A 293 1.29 -9.69 -38.83
N GLY A 294 0.94 -8.82 -37.88
CA GLY A 294 1.34 -7.41 -37.87
C GLY A 294 2.85 -7.20 -37.80
N ILE A 295 3.54 -7.96 -36.95
CA ILE A 295 5.01 -7.96 -36.84
C ILE A 295 5.65 -8.44 -38.14
N LEU A 296 5.18 -9.56 -38.71
CA LEU A 296 5.68 -10.09 -39.98
C LEU A 296 5.49 -9.10 -41.14
N PHE A 297 4.35 -8.40 -41.16
CA PHE A 297 4.10 -7.34 -42.14
C PHE A 297 5.04 -6.15 -41.98
N ALA A 298 5.30 -5.73 -40.74
CA ALA A 298 6.25 -4.67 -40.43
C ALA A 298 7.68 -5.06 -40.82
N LEU A 299 8.09 -6.30 -40.53
CA LEU A 299 9.38 -6.87 -40.94
C LEU A 299 9.55 -6.83 -42.46
N ARG A 300 8.55 -7.22 -43.25
CA ARG A 300 8.62 -7.12 -44.72
C ARG A 300 8.74 -5.68 -45.23
N ARG A 301 8.27 -4.70 -44.45
CA ARG A 301 8.29 -3.27 -44.79
C ARG A 301 9.29 -2.48 -43.94
N TRP A 302 10.30 -3.14 -43.38
CA TRP A 302 11.28 -2.54 -42.46
C TRP A 302 12.05 -1.36 -43.08
N ARG A 303 12.14 -1.24 -44.41
CA ARG A 303 12.75 -0.08 -45.08
C ARG A 303 11.91 1.21 -45.02
N ARG A 304 10.67 1.14 -44.53
CA ARG A 304 9.81 2.31 -44.30
C ARG A 304 9.89 2.69 -42.82
N PRO A 305 10.34 3.92 -42.47
CA PRO A 305 10.55 4.34 -41.09
C PRO A 305 9.33 4.13 -40.17
N ARG A 306 8.10 4.34 -40.67
CA ARG A 306 6.85 4.13 -39.90
C ARG A 306 6.65 2.72 -39.35
N TYR A 307 7.26 1.70 -39.97
CA TYR A 307 7.25 0.33 -39.45
C TYR A 307 8.56 -0.01 -38.74
N ALA A 308 9.68 0.57 -39.19
CA ALA A 308 11.00 0.34 -38.60
C ALA A 308 11.11 0.85 -37.16
N LEU A 309 10.57 2.04 -36.87
CA LEU A 309 10.64 2.65 -35.53
C LEU A 309 10.04 1.75 -34.44
N PRO A 310 8.74 1.37 -34.49
CA PRO A 310 8.16 0.50 -33.46
C PRO A 310 8.79 -0.90 -33.47
N LEU A 311 9.29 -1.38 -34.61
CA LEU A 311 9.95 -2.69 -34.71
C LEU A 311 11.32 -2.69 -34.03
N ILE A 312 12.15 -1.67 -34.25
CA ILE A 312 13.43 -1.50 -33.56
C ILE A 312 13.19 -1.38 -32.05
N MET A 313 12.23 -0.55 -31.64
CA MET A 313 11.85 -0.41 -30.23
C MET A 313 11.45 -1.75 -29.62
N LEU A 314 10.57 -2.52 -30.29
CA LEU A 314 10.16 -3.84 -29.81
C LEU A 314 11.37 -4.77 -29.69
N LEU A 315 12.16 -4.92 -30.75
CA LEU A 315 13.28 -5.85 -30.81
C LEU A 315 14.38 -5.53 -29.77
N THR A 316 14.66 -4.26 -29.51
CA THR A 316 15.65 -3.86 -28.50
C THR A 316 15.14 -4.06 -27.07
N LEU A 317 13.83 -4.05 -26.84
CA LEU A 317 13.22 -4.31 -25.53
C LEU A 317 13.01 -5.81 -25.23
N LEU A 318 13.00 -6.67 -26.25
CA LEU A 318 12.80 -8.12 -26.07
C LEU A 318 13.76 -8.76 -25.06
N PRO A 319 15.08 -8.47 -25.03
CA PRO A 319 15.97 -9.06 -24.04
C PRO A 319 15.52 -8.80 -22.59
N GLY A 320 15.07 -7.57 -22.29
CA GLY A 320 14.58 -7.22 -20.96
C GLY A 320 13.28 -7.90 -20.57
N ALA A 321 12.42 -8.17 -21.56
CA ALA A 321 11.16 -8.88 -21.33
C ALA A 321 11.37 -10.41 -21.24
N PHE A 322 12.27 -11.00 -22.04
CA PHE A 322 12.30 -12.45 -22.28
C PHE A 322 13.37 -13.20 -21.50
N LEU A 323 14.42 -12.52 -21.03
CA LEU A 323 15.57 -13.17 -20.39
C LEU A 323 15.53 -13.12 -18.86
N ARG A 324 14.39 -12.72 -18.29
CA ARG A 324 14.17 -12.70 -16.83
C ARG A 324 14.31 -14.11 -16.25
N THR A 325 14.95 -14.22 -15.09
CA THR A 325 15.08 -15.51 -14.38
C THR A 325 13.73 -16.08 -13.92
N ASP A 326 12.74 -15.22 -13.70
CA ASP A 326 11.36 -15.56 -13.34
C ASP A 326 10.40 -15.50 -14.54
N ALA A 327 10.89 -15.81 -15.76
CA ALA A 327 10.08 -15.82 -16.97
C ALA A 327 8.93 -16.86 -16.91
N PRO A 328 7.73 -16.56 -17.46
CA PRO A 328 7.33 -15.25 -17.99
C PRO A 328 7.06 -14.24 -16.86
N ASN A 329 7.55 -13.01 -17.02
CA ASN A 329 7.31 -11.90 -16.09
C ASN A 329 6.58 -10.76 -16.80
N PHE A 330 5.32 -10.51 -16.45
CA PHE A 330 4.49 -9.52 -17.13
C PHE A 330 4.79 -8.06 -16.77
N HIS A 331 5.45 -7.78 -15.64
CA HIS A 331 6.01 -6.44 -15.37
C HIS A 331 7.14 -6.11 -16.35
N ALA A 332 8.00 -7.08 -16.66
CA ALA A 332 9.06 -6.91 -17.67
C ALA A 332 8.50 -6.67 -19.09
N PHE A 333 7.24 -7.05 -19.34
CA PHE A 333 6.55 -6.81 -20.60
C PHE A 333 5.92 -5.41 -20.68
N ALA A 334 5.80 -4.67 -19.57
CA ALA A 334 5.19 -3.35 -19.53
C ALA A 334 5.65 -2.40 -20.67
N PRO A 335 6.96 -2.20 -20.95
CA PRO A 335 7.40 -1.30 -22.02
C PRO A 335 7.02 -1.77 -23.43
N ILE A 336 6.80 -3.08 -23.64
CA ILE A 336 6.44 -3.63 -24.96
C ILE A 336 4.93 -3.72 -25.18
N LEU A 337 4.08 -3.67 -24.14
CA LEU A 337 2.61 -3.72 -24.26
C LEU A 337 2.02 -2.77 -25.33
N PRO A 338 2.32 -1.46 -25.33
CA PRO A 338 1.76 -0.56 -26.33
C PRO A 338 2.31 -0.82 -27.74
N LEU A 339 3.51 -1.41 -27.86
CA LEU A 339 4.09 -1.83 -29.14
C LEU A 339 3.39 -3.08 -29.69
N LEU A 340 3.13 -4.08 -28.84
CA LEU A 340 2.37 -5.27 -29.22
C LEU A 340 0.96 -4.89 -29.67
N ALA A 341 0.29 -3.97 -28.96
CA ALA A 341 -1.01 -3.45 -29.37
C ALA A 341 -0.94 -2.62 -30.66
N LEU A 342 0.15 -1.89 -30.89
CA LEU A 342 0.41 -1.22 -32.18
C LEU A 342 0.46 -2.25 -33.32
N PHE A 343 1.17 -3.37 -33.14
CA PHE A 343 1.25 -4.43 -34.14
C PHE A 343 -0.07 -5.18 -34.34
N PHE A 344 -0.91 -5.32 -33.31
CA PHE A 344 -2.30 -5.76 -33.48
C PHE A 344 -3.05 -4.85 -34.48
N GLY A 345 -2.94 -3.53 -34.30
CA GLY A 345 -3.55 -2.55 -35.22
C GLY A 345 -3.00 -2.62 -36.65
N VAL A 346 -1.71 -2.92 -36.82
CA VAL A 346 -1.10 -3.19 -38.13
C VAL A 346 -1.72 -4.45 -38.77
N GLY A 347 -1.83 -5.54 -38.00
CA GLY A 347 -2.42 -6.79 -38.45
C GLY A 347 -3.87 -6.63 -38.92
N ILE A 348 -4.71 -5.97 -38.12
CA ILE A 348 -6.09 -5.65 -38.50
C ILE A 348 -6.14 -4.80 -39.78
N SER A 349 -5.30 -3.76 -39.86
CA SER A 349 -5.29 -2.89 -41.04
C SER A 349 -4.91 -3.64 -42.32
N MET A 350 -3.96 -4.59 -42.22
CA MET A 350 -3.59 -5.46 -43.33
C MET A 350 -4.77 -6.36 -43.76
N LEU A 351 -5.47 -6.99 -42.82
CA LEU A 351 -6.63 -7.85 -43.11
C LEU A 351 -7.75 -7.07 -43.83
N PHE A 352 -8.01 -5.83 -43.41
CA PHE A 352 -8.98 -4.96 -44.07
C PHE A 352 -8.53 -4.47 -45.45
N GLU A 353 -7.22 -4.25 -45.64
CA GLU A 353 -6.65 -3.91 -46.95
C GLU A 353 -6.83 -5.06 -47.94
N LEU A 354 -6.59 -6.31 -47.51
CA LEU A 354 -6.83 -7.54 -48.29
C LEU A 354 -8.32 -7.70 -48.68
N ALA A 355 -9.24 -7.27 -47.82
CA ALA A 355 -10.68 -7.32 -48.04
C ALA A 355 -11.25 -6.08 -48.75
N ARG A 356 -10.42 -5.13 -49.21
CA ARG A 356 -10.87 -3.83 -49.73
C ARG A 356 -11.92 -3.93 -50.85
N HIS A 357 -11.78 -4.92 -51.73
CA HIS A 357 -12.68 -5.16 -52.87
C HIS A 357 -13.78 -6.19 -52.59
N LYS A 358 -13.86 -6.73 -51.37
CA LYS A 358 -14.81 -7.78 -50.97
C LYS A 358 -15.72 -7.26 -49.83
N PRO A 359 -16.85 -6.61 -50.13
CA PRO A 359 -17.65 -5.91 -49.12
C PRO A 359 -18.23 -6.83 -48.04
N LEU A 360 -18.63 -8.06 -48.42
CA LEU A 360 -19.12 -9.07 -47.47
C LEU A 360 -18.01 -9.48 -46.48
N LEU A 361 -16.81 -9.80 -46.98
CA LEU A 361 -15.67 -10.14 -46.14
C LEU A 361 -15.28 -8.99 -45.22
N ARG A 362 -15.31 -7.74 -45.72
CA ARG A 362 -15.00 -6.55 -44.92
C ARG A 362 -16.02 -6.32 -43.80
N ARG A 363 -17.31 -6.55 -44.04
CA ARG A 363 -18.34 -6.53 -42.99
C ARG A 363 -18.13 -7.66 -41.98
N GLY A 364 -17.78 -8.85 -42.46
CA GLY A 364 -17.42 -9.98 -41.60
C GLY A 364 -16.22 -9.70 -40.69
N LEU A 365 -15.14 -9.10 -41.23
CA LEU A 365 -13.97 -8.69 -40.44
C LEU A 365 -14.31 -7.61 -39.41
N ALA A 366 -15.17 -6.65 -39.76
CA ALA A 366 -15.63 -5.63 -38.81
C ALA A 366 -16.46 -6.24 -37.68
N ALA A 367 -17.41 -7.12 -38.00
CA ALA A 367 -18.17 -7.86 -37.00
C ALA A 367 -17.25 -8.73 -36.13
N GLY A 368 -16.32 -9.46 -36.73
CA GLY A 368 -15.34 -10.29 -36.02
C GLY A 368 -14.44 -9.48 -35.07
N LEU A 369 -14.00 -8.29 -35.48
CA LEU A 369 -13.24 -7.38 -34.61
C LEU A 369 -14.09 -6.88 -33.43
N ILE A 370 -15.35 -6.52 -33.66
CA ILE A 370 -16.26 -6.10 -32.60
C ILE A 370 -16.49 -7.25 -31.61
N VAL A 371 -16.72 -8.46 -32.11
CA VAL A 371 -16.89 -9.67 -31.28
C VAL A 371 -15.62 -9.97 -30.49
N LEU A 372 -14.43 -9.87 -31.10
CA LEU A 372 -13.16 -10.11 -30.43
C LEU A 372 -12.88 -9.11 -29.30
N VAL A 373 -13.15 -7.81 -29.55
CA VAL A 373 -13.01 -6.76 -28.53
C VAL A 373 -14.05 -6.93 -27.43
N GLY A 374 -15.30 -7.26 -27.78
CA GLY A 374 -16.36 -7.55 -26.81
C GLY A 374 -16.06 -8.78 -25.95
N PHE A 375 -15.51 -9.84 -26.55
CA PHE A 375 -15.06 -11.03 -25.84
C PHE A 375 -13.93 -10.71 -24.86
N ASN A 376 -12.92 -9.95 -25.28
CA ASN A 376 -11.82 -9.52 -24.40
C ASN A 376 -12.32 -8.60 -23.27
N LEU A 377 -13.25 -7.69 -23.55
CA LEU A 377 -13.90 -6.87 -22.52
C LEU A 377 -14.61 -7.72 -21.47
N LEU A 378 -15.41 -8.70 -21.90
CA LEU A 378 -16.14 -9.58 -21.01
C LEU A 378 -15.19 -10.50 -20.21
N SER A 379 -14.19 -11.09 -20.87
CA SER A 379 -13.18 -11.93 -20.21
C SER A 379 -12.37 -11.12 -19.20
N THR A 380 -11.85 -9.96 -19.56
CA THR A 380 -11.10 -9.11 -18.63
C THR A 380 -11.97 -8.66 -17.45
N SER A 381 -13.23 -8.29 -17.69
CA SER A 381 -14.14 -7.90 -16.60
C SER A 381 -14.42 -9.07 -15.65
N ARG A 382 -14.74 -10.25 -16.20
CA ARG A 382 -14.98 -11.47 -15.41
C ARG A 382 -13.74 -11.89 -14.62
N ASP A 383 -12.60 -11.90 -15.29
CA ASP A 383 -11.37 -12.40 -14.71
C ASP A 383 -10.82 -11.42 -13.66
N LEU A 384 -10.94 -10.10 -13.85
CA LEU A 384 -10.45 -9.11 -12.90
C LEU A 384 -11.38 -8.96 -11.68
N PHE A 385 -12.67 -8.67 -11.93
CA PHE A 385 -13.59 -8.28 -10.86
C PHE A 385 -14.17 -9.46 -10.07
N PHE A 386 -14.03 -10.69 -10.56
CA PHE A 386 -14.52 -11.89 -9.88
C PHE A 386 -13.40 -12.88 -9.64
N ARG A 387 -12.82 -13.48 -10.70
CA ARG A 387 -11.88 -14.59 -10.52
C ARG A 387 -10.56 -14.20 -9.87
N TRP A 388 -10.02 -13.02 -10.17
CA TRP A 388 -8.78 -12.54 -9.58
C TRP A 388 -9.04 -11.97 -8.18
N ALA A 389 -10.14 -11.20 -8.02
CA ALA A 389 -10.55 -10.64 -6.74
C ALA A 389 -10.80 -11.69 -5.65
N GLU A 390 -11.41 -12.83 -5.98
CA GLU A 390 -11.82 -13.86 -5.00
C GLU A 390 -10.75 -14.91 -4.69
N ARG A 391 -9.56 -14.86 -5.31
CA ARG A 391 -8.54 -15.88 -5.11
C ARG A 391 -7.75 -15.67 -3.82
N ASP A 392 -7.54 -16.75 -3.07
CA ASP A 392 -6.77 -16.76 -1.83
C ASP A 392 -5.32 -16.28 -2.03
N ASP A 393 -4.65 -16.69 -3.11
CA ASP A 393 -3.28 -16.24 -3.40
C ASP A 393 -3.17 -14.75 -3.71
N VAL A 394 -4.24 -14.14 -4.24
CA VAL A 394 -4.33 -12.68 -4.42
C VAL A 394 -4.62 -12.00 -3.08
N GLN A 395 -5.51 -12.56 -2.26
CA GLN A 395 -5.81 -12.03 -0.93
C GLN A 395 -4.56 -12.01 -0.04
N VAL A 396 -3.78 -13.08 -0.04
CA VAL A 396 -2.49 -13.14 0.68
C VAL A 396 -1.50 -12.14 0.09
N ALA A 397 -1.31 -12.12 -1.23
CA ALA A 397 -0.29 -11.27 -1.86
C ALA A 397 -0.55 -9.76 -1.73
N TYR A 398 -1.79 -9.35 -1.47
CA TYR A 398 -2.19 -7.95 -1.31
C TYR A 398 -2.65 -7.60 0.12
N ASN A 399 -2.34 -8.44 1.13
CA ASN A 399 -2.77 -8.20 2.51
C ASN A 399 -4.28 -7.89 2.60
N GLY A 400 -5.10 -8.68 1.90
CA GLY A 400 -6.52 -8.40 1.64
C GLY A 400 -7.38 -8.34 2.90
N ARG A 401 -7.01 -9.05 3.97
CA ARG A 401 -7.61 -8.92 5.30
C ARG A 401 -7.54 -7.47 5.79
N LEU A 402 -6.33 -6.91 5.83
CA LEU A 402 -6.08 -5.54 6.28
C LEU A 402 -6.75 -4.51 5.37
N GLY A 403 -6.72 -4.71 4.04
CA GLY A 403 -7.40 -3.81 3.11
C GLY A 403 -8.93 -3.80 3.28
N LYS A 404 -9.52 -4.96 3.60
CA LYS A 404 -10.96 -5.05 3.93
C LYS A 404 -11.28 -4.36 5.25
N LEU A 405 -10.42 -4.48 6.28
CA LEU A 405 -10.58 -3.77 7.55
C LEU A 405 -10.43 -2.26 7.37
N ALA A 406 -9.42 -1.81 6.63
CA ALA A 406 -9.23 -0.39 6.32
C ALA A 406 -10.45 0.20 5.58
N HIS A 407 -10.99 -0.50 4.59
CA HIS A 407 -12.21 -0.06 3.90
C HIS A 407 -13.42 -0.06 4.83
N TYR A 408 -13.55 -1.04 5.72
CA TYR A 408 -14.63 -1.10 6.69
C TYR A 408 -14.59 0.11 7.63
N ILE A 409 -13.44 0.41 8.22
CA ILE A 409 -13.22 1.58 9.08
C ILE A 409 -13.52 2.89 8.33
N ASP A 410 -13.04 3.03 7.08
CA ASP A 410 -13.34 4.18 6.20
C ASP A 410 -14.85 4.43 6.02
N THR A 411 -15.69 3.42 6.25
CA THR A 411 -17.16 3.52 6.09
C THR A 411 -17.94 3.59 7.40
N THR A 412 -17.34 3.20 8.53
CA THR A 412 -18.07 3.08 9.81
C THR A 412 -17.57 4.00 10.91
N ALA A 413 -16.33 4.52 10.83
CA ALA A 413 -15.71 5.26 11.93
C ALA A 413 -16.43 6.55 12.35
N ASP A 414 -17.25 7.16 11.47
CA ASP A 414 -18.06 8.34 11.81
C ASP A 414 -19.23 8.01 12.75
N ASP A 415 -19.78 6.80 12.62
CA ASP A 415 -20.98 6.36 13.33
C ASP A 415 -20.65 5.43 14.52
N LEU A 416 -19.52 4.73 14.44
CA LEU A 416 -19.07 3.75 15.44
C LEU A 416 -17.66 4.12 15.93
N PRO A 417 -17.52 4.50 17.21
CA PRO A 417 -16.21 4.65 17.82
C PRO A 417 -15.37 3.39 17.59
N THR A 418 -14.12 3.59 17.16
CA THR A 418 -13.27 2.49 16.69
C THR A 418 -12.08 2.33 17.63
N VAL A 419 -11.97 1.13 18.19
CA VAL A 419 -10.85 0.68 19.00
C VAL A 419 -10.05 -0.32 18.17
N VAL A 420 -8.73 -0.18 18.11
CA VAL A 420 -7.84 -1.09 17.37
C VAL A 420 -6.93 -1.78 18.38
N CYS A 421 -7.03 -3.11 18.41
CA CYS A 421 -6.13 -3.94 19.20
C CYS A 421 -4.79 -4.09 18.50
N ASP A 422 -3.72 -3.58 19.13
CA ASP A 422 -2.35 -3.72 18.65
C ASP A 422 -1.38 -3.91 19.83
N SER A 423 -0.94 -5.15 20.03
CA SER A 423 0.05 -5.50 21.05
C SER A 423 1.49 -5.09 20.69
N HIS A 424 1.77 -4.82 19.42
CA HIS A 424 3.11 -4.49 18.93
C HIS A 424 3.40 -2.99 18.89
N LEU A 425 2.37 -2.14 18.74
CA LEU A 425 2.54 -0.68 18.67
C LEU A 425 3.22 -0.11 19.94
N MET A 426 2.99 -0.74 21.09
CA MET A 426 3.49 -0.29 22.39
C MET A 426 4.89 -0.79 22.74
N LEU A 427 5.36 -1.87 22.10
CA LEU A 427 6.63 -2.52 22.46
C LEU A 427 7.85 -1.87 21.79
N GLY A 428 7.66 -0.98 20.81
CA GLY A 428 8.76 -0.27 20.14
C GLY A 428 9.78 -1.18 19.45
N GLU A 429 9.53 -2.49 19.35
CA GLU A 429 10.42 -3.49 18.77
C GLU A 429 10.42 -3.39 17.24
N ARG A 430 11.19 -2.43 16.72
CA ARG A 430 11.49 -2.32 15.29
C ARG A 430 12.81 -3.01 14.99
N THR A 431 12.77 -4.08 14.19
CA THR A 431 13.97 -4.75 13.65
C THR A 431 14.55 -4.00 12.44
N THR A 432 13.71 -3.33 11.64
CA THR A 432 14.13 -2.50 10.49
C THR A 432 13.22 -1.27 10.28
N SER A 433 13.68 -0.26 9.52
CA SER A 433 12.90 0.97 9.24
C SER A 433 11.79 0.80 8.19
N PHE A 434 11.68 -0.38 7.55
CA PHE A 434 10.80 -0.63 6.40
C PHE A 434 9.67 -1.62 6.65
N GLU A 435 9.76 -2.48 7.68
CA GLU A 435 8.67 -3.37 8.06
C GLU A 435 7.62 -2.57 8.86
N LEU A 436 6.36 -2.67 8.44
CA LEU A 436 5.21 -2.04 9.09
C LEU A 436 4.49 -3.10 9.92
N THR A 437 3.98 -2.73 11.09
CA THR A 437 3.03 -3.58 11.81
C THR A 437 1.73 -3.72 11.01
N ALA A 438 0.89 -4.72 11.32
CA ALA A 438 -0.40 -4.88 10.66
C ALA A 438 -1.29 -3.63 10.79
N THR A 439 -1.23 -2.95 11.93
CA THR A 439 -1.95 -1.69 12.19
C THR A 439 -1.40 -0.53 11.37
N GLU A 440 -0.08 -0.34 11.32
CA GLU A 440 0.52 0.72 10.49
C GLU A 440 0.21 0.48 9.01
N LEU A 441 0.26 -0.78 8.56
CA LEU A 441 -0.07 -1.16 7.19
C LEU A 441 -1.57 -0.94 6.90
N MET A 442 -2.47 -1.29 7.83
CA MET A 442 -3.90 -1.00 7.72
C MET A 442 -4.16 0.52 7.62
N GLY A 443 -3.51 1.32 8.48
CA GLY A 443 -3.58 2.77 8.46
C GLY A 443 -3.10 3.37 7.14
N LEU A 444 -2.09 2.77 6.49
CA LEU A 444 -1.63 3.16 5.16
C LEU A 444 -2.68 2.90 4.07
N MET A 445 -3.54 1.91 4.26
CA MET A 445 -4.60 1.54 3.31
C MET A 445 -5.87 2.40 3.45
N MET A 446 -6.10 2.98 4.62
CA MET A 446 -7.23 3.87 4.90
C MET A 446 -7.19 5.12 4.04
N ASN A 447 -8.33 5.48 3.45
CA ASN A 447 -8.46 6.69 2.65
C ASN A 447 -8.87 7.90 3.51
N ARG A 448 -9.52 7.65 4.65
CA ARG A 448 -9.82 8.68 5.65
C ARG A 448 -8.69 8.79 6.66
N LYS A 449 -8.35 10.01 7.03
CA LYS A 449 -7.26 10.33 7.98
C LYS A 449 -7.73 11.00 9.27
N ASP A 450 -8.96 11.48 9.22
CA ASP A 450 -9.70 12.14 10.29
C ASP A 450 -10.48 11.13 11.15
N ALA A 451 -10.42 9.84 10.82
CA ALA A 451 -10.99 8.79 11.66
C ALA A 451 -10.29 8.79 13.03
N GLU A 452 -11.07 9.02 14.08
CA GLU A 452 -10.60 9.04 15.47
C GLU A 452 -10.45 7.59 15.97
N LEU A 453 -9.25 7.04 15.75
CA LEU A 453 -8.90 5.68 16.16
C LEU A 453 -8.26 5.68 17.54
N ARG A 454 -8.66 4.72 18.38
CA ARG A 454 -8.09 4.46 19.70
C ARG A 454 -7.24 3.19 19.65
N TYR A 455 -5.96 3.26 20.00
CA TYR A 455 -5.09 2.08 20.05
C TYR A 455 -4.93 1.56 21.48
N VAL A 456 -4.98 0.23 21.61
CA VAL A 456 -4.82 -0.48 22.89
C VAL A 456 -4.06 -1.79 22.68
N ASP A 457 -3.16 -2.11 23.59
CA ASP A 457 -2.56 -3.44 23.72
C ASP A 457 -3.58 -4.37 24.39
N CYS A 458 -4.25 -5.18 23.57
CA CYS A 458 -5.27 -6.11 24.06
C CYS A 458 -4.71 -7.32 24.83
N GLY A 459 -3.38 -7.47 24.92
CA GLY A 459 -2.73 -8.41 25.84
C GLY A 459 -2.75 -7.92 27.29
N THR A 460 -2.90 -6.62 27.53
CA THR A 460 -2.84 -6.02 28.87
C THR A 460 -3.92 -4.97 29.16
N GLY A 461 -4.80 -4.64 28.20
CA GLY A 461 -5.89 -3.71 28.44
C GLY A 461 -7.00 -3.75 27.39
N LEU A 462 -8.03 -2.93 27.59
CA LEU A 462 -9.15 -2.79 26.65
C LEU A 462 -9.72 -1.38 26.72
N ILE A 463 -10.20 -0.82 25.60
CA ILE A 463 -10.95 0.44 25.62
C ILE A 463 -12.43 0.15 25.34
N LEU A 464 -13.29 0.62 26.24
CA LEU A 464 -14.75 0.65 26.12
C LEU A 464 -15.13 2.09 25.78
N ALA A 465 -15.26 2.37 24.48
CA ALA A 465 -15.45 3.73 23.99
C ALA A 465 -16.81 4.32 24.44
N ASN A 466 -16.85 5.64 24.65
CA ASN A 466 -18.07 6.39 25.02
C ASN A 466 -18.87 5.73 26.16
N GLY A 467 -18.21 5.38 27.27
CA GLY A 467 -18.84 4.79 28.44
C GLY A 467 -19.30 3.34 28.24
N GLY A 468 -18.80 2.65 27.22
CA GLY A 468 -19.21 1.29 26.87
C GLY A 468 -20.45 1.22 25.98
N ALA A 469 -20.96 2.35 25.47
CA ALA A 469 -22.01 2.34 24.45
C ALA A 469 -21.56 1.60 23.17
N LEU A 470 -22.47 1.35 22.23
CA LEU A 470 -22.17 0.62 21.00
C LEU A 470 -20.92 1.16 20.27
N HIS A 471 -19.89 0.33 20.18
CA HIS A 471 -18.63 0.61 19.50
C HIS A 471 -18.09 -0.64 18.81
N GLN A 472 -16.99 -0.49 18.06
CA GLN A 472 -16.35 -1.59 17.34
C GLN A 472 -14.89 -1.75 17.76
N ILE A 473 -14.49 -3.01 17.92
CA ILE A 473 -13.10 -3.39 18.20
C ILE A 473 -12.57 -4.13 16.97
N ILE A 474 -11.44 -3.64 16.45
CA ILE A 474 -10.78 -4.14 15.26
C ILE A 474 -9.54 -4.93 15.67
N PHE A 475 -9.40 -6.13 15.10
CA PHE A 475 -8.28 -7.04 15.28
C PHE A 475 -7.58 -7.21 13.91
N PRO A 476 -6.48 -6.47 13.67
CA PRO A 476 -5.81 -6.48 12.37
C PRO A 476 -5.30 -7.87 11.95
N GLU A 477 -4.75 -8.65 12.89
CA GLU A 477 -4.17 -9.97 12.62
C GLU A 477 -5.15 -11.09 12.98
N GLU A 478 -4.95 -12.29 12.41
CA GLU A 478 -5.87 -13.43 12.59
C GLU A 478 -5.88 -13.95 14.03
N ASP A 479 -4.72 -13.97 14.69
CA ASP A 479 -4.58 -14.56 16.03
C ASP A 479 -4.81 -13.54 17.16
N THR A 480 -4.97 -12.24 16.86
CA THR A 480 -5.03 -11.18 17.90
C THR A 480 -6.22 -11.37 18.83
N LEU A 481 -7.40 -11.74 18.33
CA LEU A 481 -8.57 -11.97 19.19
C LEU A 481 -8.33 -13.11 20.18
N SER A 482 -7.69 -14.19 19.73
CA SER A 482 -7.34 -15.33 20.59
C SER A 482 -6.23 -15.01 21.59
N ALA A 483 -5.37 -14.04 21.26
CA ALA A 483 -4.27 -13.56 22.09
C ALA A 483 -4.70 -12.49 23.11
N VAL A 484 -5.93 -11.97 23.04
CA VAL A 484 -6.45 -11.06 24.07
C VAL A 484 -6.37 -11.72 25.44
N GLN A 485 -6.07 -10.96 26.50
CA GLN A 485 -5.99 -11.50 27.84
C GLN A 485 -7.28 -12.28 28.22
N PRO A 486 -7.21 -13.53 28.72
CA PRO A 486 -8.38 -14.36 28.96
C PRO A 486 -9.46 -13.71 29.83
N VAL A 487 -9.06 -12.95 30.86
CA VAL A 487 -10.01 -12.23 31.72
C VAL A 487 -10.79 -11.17 30.92
N LEU A 488 -10.14 -10.44 30.02
CA LEU A 488 -10.79 -9.46 29.16
C LEU A 488 -11.71 -10.14 28.13
N GLN A 489 -11.30 -11.29 27.59
CA GLN A 489 -12.14 -12.07 26.69
C GLN A 489 -13.42 -12.54 27.38
N GLU A 490 -13.30 -13.18 28.54
CA GLU A 490 -14.42 -13.76 29.27
C GLU A 490 -15.37 -12.69 29.81
N ARG A 491 -14.82 -11.58 30.31
CA ARG A 491 -15.59 -10.49 30.92
C ARG A 491 -16.30 -9.61 29.89
N TRP A 492 -15.60 -9.22 28.82
CA TRP A 492 -16.06 -8.17 27.90
C TRP A 492 -16.36 -8.70 26.50
N LEU A 493 -15.44 -9.45 25.88
CA LEU A 493 -15.59 -9.81 24.46
C LEU A 493 -16.61 -10.92 24.22
N ARG A 494 -16.87 -11.78 25.21
CA ARG A 494 -17.82 -12.90 25.10
C ARG A 494 -19.25 -12.46 24.80
N SER A 495 -19.67 -11.28 25.27
CA SER A 495 -20.98 -10.70 24.98
C SER A 495 -21.03 -9.95 23.64
N GLY A 496 -19.87 -9.71 23.02
CA GLY A 496 -19.76 -9.03 21.74
C GLY A 496 -20.33 -9.83 20.57
N PHE A 497 -20.71 -9.11 19.52
CA PHE A 497 -21.20 -9.70 18.28
C PHE A 497 -20.14 -9.59 17.17
N GLU A 498 -19.62 -10.73 16.72
CA GLU A 498 -18.68 -10.79 15.60
C GLU A 498 -19.38 -10.55 14.25
N ARG A 499 -18.79 -9.71 13.40
CA ARG A 499 -19.33 -9.39 12.08
C ARG A 499 -19.08 -10.52 11.07
N ARG A 500 -20.16 -11.21 10.69
CA ARG A 500 -20.12 -12.32 9.70
C ARG A 500 -19.72 -11.93 8.28
N ASP A 501 -19.83 -10.66 7.91
CA ASP A 501 -19.42 -10.14 6.61
C ASP A 501 -17.95 -9.72 6.57
N MET A 502 -17.24 -9.78 7.70
CA MET A 502 -15.82 -9.48 7.84
C MET A 502 -14.98 -10.76 7.89
N PRO A 503 -13.65 -10.67 7.74
CA PRO A 503 -12.77 -11.80 8.02
C PRO A 503 -13.04 -12.36 9.43
N PRO A 504 -12.89 -13.67 9.66
CA PRO A 504 -13.03 -14.24 11.00
C PRO A 504 -12.10 -13.55 12.00
N ASP A 505 -12.54 -13.42 13.25
CA ASP A 505 -11.73 -12.91 14.36
C ASP A 505 -11.15 -11.51 14.07
N SER A 506 -11.91 -10.65 13.39
CA SER A 506 -11.43 -9.33 12.91
C SER A 506 -12.21 -8.12 13.40
N VAL A 507 -13.52 -8.24 13.59
CA VAL A 507 -14.38 -7.14 14.02
C VAL A 507 -15.42 -7.64 15.01
N VAL A 508 -15.39 -7.09 16.22
CA VAL A 508 -16.36 -7.34 17.28
C VAL A 508 -17.11 -6.05 17.57
N LEU A 509 -18.44 -6.09 17.49
CA LEU A 509 -19.30 -5.01 17.98
C LEU A 509 -19.63 -5.25 19.44
N LEU A 510 -19.47 -4.22 20.26
CA LEU A 510 -19.65 -4.31 21.71
C LEU A 510 -20.57 -3.18 22.19
N ASP A 511 -21.55 -3.54 23.01
CA ASP A 511 -22.42 -2.62 23.72
C ASP A 511 -22.57 -3.16 25.15
N VAL A 512 -21.86 -2.52 26.08
CA VAL A 512 -21.66 -2.95 27.47
C VAL A 512 -21.85 -1.81 28.46
N ALA A 513 -22.62 -0.79 28.08
CA ALA A 513 -22.82 0.41 28.90
C ALA A 513 -23.46 0.08 30.27
N GLN A 514 -24.29 -0.96 30.33
CA GLN A 514 -24.92 -1.40 31.59
C GLN A 514 -23.91 -2.08 32.51
N GLU A 515 -23.13 -3.01 31.97
CA GLU A 515 -22.08 -3.73 32.69
C GLU A 515 -21.02 -2.77 33.24
N VAL A 516 -20.72 -1.71 32.48
CA VAL A 516 -19.86 -0.61 32.90
C VAL A 516 -20.47 0.19 34.05
N ALA A 517 -21.77 0.51 34.00
CA ALA A 517 -22.44 1.27 35.04
C ALA A 517 -22.43 0.54 36.40
N ASP A 518 -22.43 -0.80 36.35
CA ASP A 518 -22.41 -1.67 37.53
C ASP A 518 -21.01 -1.85 38.15
N ILE A 519 -19.92 -1.35 37.53
CA ILE A 519 -18.55 -1.53 38.03
C ILE A 519 -18.40 -0.97 39.45
N ALA A 520 -18.73 0.31 39.64
CA ALA A 520 -18.52 1.00 40.93
C ALA A 520 -19.27 0.33 42.08
N GLY A 521 -20.49 -0.18 41.80
CA GLY A 521 -21.31 -0.88 42.80
C GLY A 521 -20.83 -2.28 43.16
N ASN A 522 -20.03 -2.91 42.30
CA ASN A 522 -19.52 -4.27 42.47
C ASN A 522 -18.04 -4.33 42.91
N SER A 523 -17.33 -3.21 42.89
CA SER A 523 -15.92 -3.18 43.28
C SER A 523 -15.72 -3.29 44.80
N PRO A 524 -14.67 -3.97 45.26
CA PRO A 524 -14.34 -4.04 46.69
C PRO A 524 -13.97 -2.65 47.25
N PRO A 525 -14.03 -2.43 48.58
CA PRO A 525 -13.66 -1.15 49.16
C PRO A 525 -12.18 -0.83 48.92
N SER A 526 -11.87 0.45 48.71
CA SER A 526 -10.49 0.97 48.64
C SER A 526 -10.22 1.92 49.81
N GLY A 527 -8.95 2.21 50.09
CA GLY A 527 -8.52 3.07 51.19
C GLY A 527 -7.57 4.18 50.77
N TYR A 528 -7.66 5.34 51.42
CA TYR A 528 -6.65 6.39 51.30
C TYR A 528 -5.36 5.98 52.01
N ALA A 529 -4.22 6.45 51.48
CA ALA A 529 -2.93 6.19 52.06
C ALA A 529 -2.83 6.68 53.52
N PRO A 530 -2.06 6.01 54.41
CA PRO A 530 -1.94 6.43 55.81
C PRO A 530 -1.42 7.86 56.00
N GLU A 531 -0.59 8.33 55.06
CA GLU A 531 -0.06 9.70 55.01
C GLU A 531 -1.01 10.73 54.38
N ALA A 532 -2.20 10.32 53.91
CA ALA A 532 -3.17 11.20 53.28
C ALA A 532 -3.65 12.31 54.23
N PRO A 533 -3.87 13.55 53.71
CA PRO A 533 -4.62 14.56 54.42
C PRO A 533 -5.99 14.02 54.85
N GLY A 534 -6.35 14.18 56.13
CA GLY A 534 -7.57 13.58 56.69
C GLY A 534 -7.43 12.15 57.22
N GLY A 535 -6.24 11.54 57.12
CA GLY A 535 -5.90 10.24 57.69
C GLY A 535 -6.50 9.04 56.94
N VAL A 536 -6.38 7.87 57.56
CA VAL A 536 -6.88 6.59 57.01
C VAL A 536 -8.41 6.64 56.91
N GLY A 537 -8.93 6.34 55.72
CA GLY A 537 -10.37 6.30 55.44
C GLY A 537 -10.67 5.48 54.19
N THR A 538 -11.92 5.05 54.04
CA THR A 538 -12.39 4.35 52.85
C THR A 538 -12.61 5.34 51.71
N ALA A 539 -12.06 5.06 50.54
CA ALA A 539 -12.37 5.78 49.31
C ALA A 539 -13.49 5.04 48.56
N LEU A 540 -14.59 5.75 48.31
CA LEU A 540 -15.75 5.22 47.59
C LEU A 540 -15.59 5.47 46.09
N PHE A 541 -15.95 4.49 45.27
CA PHE A 541 -15.94 4.65 43.82
C PHE A 541 -17.16 5.44 43.34
N PRO A 542 -17.03 6.26 42.29
CA PRO A 542 -15.80 6.52 41.51
C PRO A 542 -14.84 7.50 42.22
N VAL A 543 -13.52 7.27 42.13
CA VAL A 543 -12.50 8.13 42.76
C VAL A 543 -11.83 9.03 41.72
N PRO A 544 -11.98 10.36 41.79
CA PRO A 544 -11.36 11.30 40.86
C PRO A 544 -9.85 11.45 41.09
N PHE A 545 -9.09 11.45 40.00
CA PHE A 545 -7.66 11.74 39.97
C PHE A 545 -7.42 13.03 39.16
N GLY A 546 -6.31 13.70 39.44
CA GLY A 546 -5.77 14.76 38.59
C GLY A 546 -5.51 14.25 37.18
N GLY A 547 -5.35 15.16 36.23
CA GLY A 547 -5.12 14.77 34.82
C GLY A 547 -6.36 14.19 34.13
N ASN A 548 -7.57 14.55 34.59
CA ASN A 548 -8.85 14.22 33.96
C ASN A 548 -9.14 12.72 33.83
N ILE A 549 -8.68 11.91 34.80
CA ILE A 549 -9.01 10.48 34.88
C ILE A 549 -9.73 10.18 36.20
N THR A 550 -10.57 9.15 36.20
CA THR A 550 -11.34 8.74 37.37
C THR A 550 -11.30 7.23 37.48
N LEU A 551 -10.90 6.71 38.63
CA LEU A 551 -10.93 5.28 38.90
C LEU A 551 -12.38 4.87 39.22
N LEU A 552 -12.99 4.08 38.35
CA LEU A 552 -14.35 3.57 38.54
C LEU A 552 -14.41 2.39 39.49
N GLY A 553 -13.31 1.65 39.63
CA GLY A 553 -13.25 0.44 40.42
C GLY A 553 -12.12 -0.49 40.00
N TYR A 554 -12.08 -1.65 40.63
CA TYR A 554 -11.13 -2.72 40.34
C TYR A 554 -11.77 -4.10 40.60
N GLU A 555 -11.16 -5.16 40.07
CA GLU A 555 -11.58 -6.53 40.35
C GLU A 555 -10.86 -7.09 41.59
N ALA A 556 -11.59 -7.81 42.44
CA ALA A 556 -10.98 -8.55 43.53
C ALA A 556 -10.09 -9.67 42.99
N ASP A 557 -8.93 -9.83 43.60
CA ASP A 557 -8.03 -10.93 43.29
C ASP A 557 -8.69 -12.28 43.65
N PRO A 558 -8.88 -13.20 42.69
CA PRO A 558 -9.48 -14.50 42.96
C PRO A 558 -8.51 -15.48 43.62
N VAL A 559 -7.22 -15.14 43.76
CA VAL A 559 -6.19 -16.01 44.34
C VAL A 559 -6.17 -15.86 45.86
N ASP A 560 -6.38 -16.97 46.58
CA ASP A 560 -6.40 -16.98 48.05
C ASP A 560 -5.01 -16.70 48.69
N HIS A 561 -3.93 -17.21 48.08
CA HIS A 561 -2.54 -17.00 48.53
C HIS A 561 -1.55 -17.15 47.36
N TYR A 562 -0.50 -16.33 47.39
CA TYR A 562 0.60 -16.33 46.42
C TYR A 562 1.86 -16.99 46.98
N LYS A 563 2.73 -17.46 46.09
CA LYS A 563 4.08 -17.92 46.41
C LYS A 563 5.13 -16.93 45.90
N PRO A 564 6.33 -16.89 46.49
CA PRO A 564 7.44 -16.14 45.90
C PRO A 564 7.75 -16.63 44.48
N GLY A 565 7.86 -15.70 43.53
CA GLY A 565 7.99 -16.01 42.10
C GLY A 565 6.67 -16.06 41.33
N ASP A 566 5.51 -16.01 42.01
CA ASP A 566 4.21 -15.90 41.34
C ASP A 566 3.97 -14.48 40.78
N VAL A 567 2.96 -14.38 39.92
CA VAL A 567 2.55 -13.14 39.27
C VAL A 567 1.22 -12.65 39.86
N VAL A 568 1.25 -11.52 40.54
CA VAL A 568 0.03 -10.86 41.05
C VAL A 568 -0.64 -10.12 39.90
N THR A 569 -1.95 -10.33 39.73
CA THR A 569 -2.72 -9.68 38.65
C THR A 569 -3.69 -8.66 39.22
N SER A 570 -3.59 -7.41 38.79
CA SER A 570 -4.50 -6.32 39.15
C SER A 570 -5.28 -5.85 37.93
N ILE A 571 -6.60 -5.70 38.06
CA ILE A 571 -7.47 -5.21 36.97
C ILE A 571 -8.20 -3.96 37.46
N THR A 572 -7.95 -2.84 36.79
CA THR A 572 -8.48 -1.53 37.17
C THR A 572 -9.26 -0.88 36.03
N TYR A 573 -10.27 -0.09 36.38
CA TYR A 573 -11.21 0.53 35.44
C TYR A 573 -11.13 2.04 35.52
N TRP A 574 -10.72 2.71 34.45
CA TRP A 574 -10.47 4.15 34.44
C TRP A 574 -11.35 4.86 33.43
N ARG A 575 -12.11 5.87 33.87
CA ARG A 575 -12.88 6.77 33.00
C ARG A 575 -12.11 8.04 32.70
N VAL A 576 -12.18 8.47 31.45
CA VAL A 576 -11.61 9.71 30.95
C VAL A 576 -12.65 10.83 31.03
N GLN A 577 -12.31 11.93 31.68
CA GLN A 577 -13.20 13.09 31.90
C GLN A 577 -12.88 14.27 30.97
N GLY A 578 -11.76 14.20 30.25
CA GLY A 578 -11.25 15.29 29.41
C GLY A 578 -9.88 14.96 28.83
N GLU A 579 -9.11 15.98 28.48
CA GLU A 579 -7.75 15.79 27.93
C GLU A 579 -6.81 15.21 28.99
N VAL A 580 -6.25 14.04 28.70
CA VAL A 580 -5.36 13.28 29.59
C VAL A 580 -3.90 13.64 29.28
N PRO A 581 -3.00 13.67 30.27
CA PRO A 581 -1.56 13.83 30.00
C PRO A 581 -1.07 12.78 28.99
N PRO A 582 -0.37 13.18 27.90
CA PRO A 582 0.00 12.25 26.82
C PRO A 582 1.04 11.21 27.27
N ASP A 583 1.76 11.48 28.34
CA ASP A 583 2.78 10.66 29.00
C ASP A 583 2.28 10.04 30.31
N LEU A 584 0.96 9.92 30.47
CA LEU A 584 0.33 9.25 31.60
C LEU A 584 0.86 7.80 31.74
N ARG A 585 1.21 7.43 32.98
CA ARG A 585 1.45 6.03 33.37
C ARG A 585 0.72 5.69 34.66
N LEU A 586 0.38 4.41 34.79
CA LEU A 586 -0.18 3.85 36.01
C LEU A 586 0.88 3.02 36.72
N PHE A 587 1.09 3.27 38.01
CA PHE A 587 1.92 2.42 38.85
C PHE A 587 1.04 1.52 39.69
N THR A 588 1.45 0.27 39.84
CA THR A 588 0.88 -0.66 40.82
C THR A 588 2.01 -1.23 41.67
N HIS A 589 1.91 -1.06 42.99
CA HIS A 589 2.91 -1.49 43.97
C HIS A 589 2.33 -2.59 44.86
N VAL A 590 3.14 -3.61 45.11
CA VAL A 590 2.96 -4.56 46.22
C VAL A 590 3.82 -4.07 47.37
N LEU A 591 3.20 -3.75 48.51
CA LEU A 591 3.84 -3.07 49.63
C LEU A 591 3.97 -4.02 50.83
N ALA A 592 5.18 -4.18 51.38
CA ALA A 592 5.41 -4.96 52.61
C ALA A 592 5.00 -4.18 53.88
N ASP A 593 5.12 -2.85 53.80
CA ASP A 593 4.56 -1.89 54.72
C ASP A 593 4.15 -0.64 53.91
N PRO A 594 3.34 0.29 54.45
CA PRO A 594 2.87 1.42 53.67
C PRO A 594 3.97 2.25 52.98
N ALA A 595 5.22 2.21 53.43
CA ALA A 595 6.35 2.95 52.85
C ALA A 595 7.28 2.09 51.96
N SER A 596 7.26 0.77 52.10
CA SER A 596 8.22 -0.15 51.47
C SER A 596 7.63 -0.95 50.32
N ILE A 597 8.16 -0.76 49.12
CA ILE A 597 7.75 -1.46 47.89
C ILE A 597 8.50 -2.80 47.81
N ALA A 598 7.76 -3.90 47.80
CA ALA A 598 8.28 -5.25 47.60
C ALA A 598 8.39 -5.61 46.11
N ALA A 599 7.40 -5.20 45.30
CA ALA A 599 7.38 -5.35 43.85
C ALA A 599 6.55 -4.24 43.23
N GLN A 600 6.79 -3.91 41.96
CA GLN A 600 6.03 -2.89 41.24
C GLN A 600 5.98 -3.16 39.75
N ASN A 601 4.96 -2.63 39.08
CA ASN A 601 4.91 -2.50 37.63
C ASN A 601 4.25 -1.16 37.25
N ASP A 602 4.93 -0.42 36.37
CA ASP A 602 4.54 0.90 35.91
C ASP A 602 4.26 0.81 34.41
N THR A 603 2.99 0.77 34.05
CA THR A 603 2.56 0.46 32.69
C THR A 603 1.30 1.23 32.30
N ILE A 604 1.03 1.28 31.00
CA ILE A 604 -0.25 1.71 30.44
C ILE A 604 -0.45 0.99 29.11
N SER A 605 -1.62 0.40 28.92
CA SER A 605 -1.94 -0.40 27.72
C SER A 605 -2.56 0.41 26.59
N VAL A 606 -2.75 1.71 26.77
CA VAL A 606 -3.44 2.59 25.82
C VAL A 606 -2.55 3.77 25.45
N LEU A 607 -2.81 4.42 24.31
CA LEU A 607 -2.19 5.70 23.97
C LEU A 607 -3.00 6.84 24.60
N PRO A 608 -2.52 7.50 25.68
CA PRO A 608 -3.35 8.46 26.42
C PRO A 608 -3.80 9.65 25.57
N GLY A 609 -2.95 10.12 24.66
CA GLY A 609 -3.25 11.21 23.74
C GLY A 609 -4.31 10.92 22.68
N GLN A 610 -4.84 9.69 22.62
CA GLN A 610 -5.93 9.30 21.73
C GLN A 610 -7.21 8.90 22.49
N LEU A 611 -7.22 9.05 23.81
CA LEU A 611 -8.40 8.83 24.61
C LEU A 611 -9.34 10.03 24.53
N HIS A 612 -10.63 9.76 24.46
CA HIS A 612 -11.67 10.78 24.36
C HIS A 612 -12.45 10.85 25.67
N GLN A 613 -13.15 11.97 25.88
CA GLN A 613 -14.06 12.09 27.00
C GLN A 613 -15.08 10.93 27.00
N ASP A 614 -15.37 10.42 28.20
CA ASP A 614 -16.21 9.26 28.48
C ASP A 614 -15.65 7.91 28.06
N ASP A 615 -14.50 7.83 27.39
CA ASP A 615 -13.83 6.54 27.18
C ASP A 615 -13.47 5.91 28.53
N ILE A 616 -13.63 4.59 28.60
CA ILE A 616 -13.21 3.81 29.75
C ILE A 616 -12.15 2.84 29.29
N PHE A 617 -10.97 2.87 29.92
CA PHE A 617 -9.94 1.89 29.65
C PHE A 617 -9.76 0.96 30.85
N VAL A 618 -9.67 -0.33 30.54
CA VAL A 618 -9.38 -1.41 31.46
C VAL A 618 -7.88 -1.65 31.41
N GLN A 619 -7.22 -1.63 32.57
CA GLN A 619 -5.80 -1.92 32.70
C GLN A 619 -5.62 -3.22 33.48
N VAL A 620 -4.98 -4.20 32.85
CA VAL A 620 -4.48 -5.42 33.49
C VAL A 620 -2.99 -5.22 33.75
N THR A 621 -2.59 -5.36 35.01
CA THR A 621 -1.19 -5.20 35.43
C THR A 621 -0.72 -6.49 36.06
N PHE A 622 0.39 -7.03 35.54
CA PHE A 622 1.06 -8.21 36.05
C PHE A 622 2.27 -7.81 36.87
N ILE A 623 2.38 -8.27 38.11
CA ILE A 623 3.48 -7.88 39.02
C ILE A 623 4.20 -9.15 39.44
N ASP A 624 5.44 -9.31 38.98
CA ASP A 624 6.28 -10.44 39.33
C ASP A 624 6.78 -10.30 40.78
N LEU A 625 6.39 -11.24 41.65
CA LEU A 625 6.91 -11.29 43.01
C LEU A 625 8.34 -11.85 43.00
N PRO A 626 9.31 -11.19 43.67
CA PRO A 626 10.66 -11.74 43.83
C PRO A 626 10.64 -13.15 44.44
N PHE A 627 11.55 -14.03 44.01
CA PHE A 627 11.68 -15.39 44.58
C PHE A 627 12.06 -15.40 46.07
N GLU A 628 12.55 -14.28 46.59
CA GLU A 628 12.92 -14.11 48.00
C GLU A 628 11.85 -13.37 48.83
N THR A 629 10.64 -13.19 48.28
CA THR A 629 9.53 -12.52 48.98
C THR A 629 9.22 -13.25 50.30
N PRO A 630 9.30 -12.57 51.47
CA PRO A 630 8.96 -13.18 52.75
C PRO A 630 7.48 -13.52 52.89
N ASP A 631 7.17 -14.48 53.77
CA ASP A 631 5.79 -14.74 54.18
C ASP A 631 5.17 -13.52 54.85
N GLY A 632 3.95 -13.17 54.46
CA GLY A 632 3.26 -12.03 55.03
C GLY A 632 2.07 -11.54 54.23
N ILE A 633 1.42 -10.51 54.79
CA ILE A 633 0.35 -9.78 54.14
C ILE A 633 0.96 -8.54 53.49
N TYR A 634 0.68 -8.33 52.21
CA TYR A 634 1.14 -7.20 51.43
C TYR A 634 -0.05 -6.37 50.97
N ASP A 635 0.09 -5.04 51.02
CA ASP A 635 -0.94 -4.13 50.51
C ASP A 635 -0.72 -3.87 49.02
N LEU A 636 -1.77 -3.99 48.21
CA LEU A 636 -1.74 -3.54 46.82
C LEU A 636 -2.08 -2.05 46.78
N SER A 637 -1.22 -1.24 46.15
CA SER A 637 -1.44 0.19 46.00
C SER A 637 -1.32 0.62 44.54
N ILE A 638 -2.20 1.52 44.11
CA ILE A 638 -2.22 2.05 42.74
C ILE A 638 -2.16 3.57 42.73
N GLY A 639 -1.67 4.11 41.63
CA GLY A 639 -1.81 5.53 41.31
C GLY A 639 -1.35 5.83 39.90
N ALA A 640 -1.28 7.12 39.59
CA ALA A 640 -0.96 7.60 38.26
C ALA A 640 0.05 8.74 38.32
N TYR A 641 0.85 8.90 37.26
CA TYR A 641 1.86 9.96 37.16
C TYR A 641 2.15 10.33 35.70
N GLN A 642 2.82 11.48 35.51
CA GLN A 642 3.35 11.91 34.22
C GLN A 642 4.81 11.47 34.08
N ASP A 643 5.11 10.62 33.10
CA ASP A 643 6.43 10.00 32.92
C ASP A 643 7.55 11.03 32.65
N THR A 644 7.25 12.12 31.95
CA THR A 644 8.25 13.15 31.62
C THR A 644 8.65 14.02 32.81
N SER A 645 7.76 14.21 33.77
CA SER A 645 7.95 15.11 34.92
C SER A 645 8.08 14.38 36.25
N ASP A 646 7.88 13.06 36.26
CA ASP A 646 7.81 12.21 37.46
C ASP A 646 6.83 12.75 38.51
N THR A 647 5.79 13.46 38.04
CA THR A 647 4.81 14.12 38.91
C THR A 647 3.60 13.21 39.07
N ARG A 648 3.37 12.74 40.30
CA ARG A 648 2.18 11.93 40.63
C ARG A 648 0.90 12.77 40.60
N LEU A 649 -0.17 12.16 40.15
CA LEU A 649 -1.48 12.79 40.06
C LEU A 649 -2.17 12.77 41.43
N GLU A 650 -2.76 13.90 41.81
CA GLU A 650 -3.50 14.04 43.06
C GLU A 650 -4.82 13.26 42.99
N ILE A 651 -5.23 12.69 44.12
CA ILE A 651 -6.54 12.05 44.29
C ILE A 651 -7.44 13.02 45.04
N PHE A 652 -8.69 13.14 44.64
CA PHE A 652 -9.66 14.02 45.31
C PHE A 652 -10.74 13.23 46.05
N ASP A 653 -11.30 13.84 47.10
CA ASP A 653 -12.48 13.34 47.81
C ASP A 653 -13.76 13.62 46.99
N ASP A 654 -14.74 12.71 47.03
CA ASP A 654 -16.04 12.85 46.35
C ASP A 654 -17.13 13.28 47.35
N ASP A 655 -16.80 14.24 48.23
CA ASP A 655 -17.77 14.81 49.16
C ASP A 655 -18.83 15.59 48.34
N HIS A 656 -20.03 15.01 48.24
CA HIS A 656 -21.22 15.56 47.58
C HIS A 656 -21.79 16.83 48.25
N GLU A 657 -21.02 17.57 49.05
CA GLU A 657 -21.43 18.89 49.54
C GLU A 657 -21.12 19.96 48.46
N PRO A 658 -22.05 20.91 48.21
CA PRO A 658 -21.91 21.91 47.16
C PRO A 658 -20.95 23.04 47.57
N THR A 659 -19.68 22.68 47.76
CA THR A 659 -18.55 23.60 47.82
C THR A 659 -17.62 23.23 46.67
N ASP A 660 -17.44 24.14 45.69
CA ASP A 660 -16.64 23.99 44.47
C ASP A 660 -15.12 23.67 44.68
N GLU A 661 -14.69 23.26 45.88
CA GLU A 661 -13.29 22.98 46.20
C GLU A 661 -13.07 21.47 46.43
N MET A 662 -12.53 20.79 45.41
CA MET A 662 -12.00 19.43 45.55
C MET A 662 -10.79 19.43 46.49
N HIS A 663 -10.83 18.62 47.55
CA HIS A 663 -9.72 18.51 48.49
C HIS A 663 -8.80 17.32 48.14
N PRO A 664 -7.47 17.55 48.00
CA PRO A 664 -6.53 16.48 47.68
C PRO A 664 -6.32 15.54 48.88
N ARG A 665 -6.43 14.23 48.63
CA ARG A 665 -6.32 13.12 49.58
C ARG A 665 -5.05 12.27 49.37
N GLY A 666 -4.07 12.77 48.62
CA GLY A 666 -2.79 12.09 48.35
C GLY A 666 -2.59 11.74 46.88
N THR A 667 -1.73 10.77 46.58
CA THR A 667 -1.35 10.41 45.20
C THR A 667 -1.41 8.90 44.89
N ARG A 668 -1.86 8.10 45.86
CA ARG A 668 -2.09 6.66 45.70
C ARG A 668 -3.27 6.18 46.54
N LEU A 669 -3.94 5.14 46.05
CA LEU A 669 -4.97 4.39 46.76
C LEU A 669 -4.43 3.03 47.18
N PHE A 670 -4.96 2.50 48.26
CA PHE A 670 -4.77 1.13 48.71
C PHE A 670 -5.99 0.32 48.30
N LEU A 671 -5.76 -0.81 47.65
CA LEU A 671 -6.80 -1.72 47.17
C LEU A 671 -7.00 -2.85 48.18
N ASN A 672 -6.92 -4.10 47.72
CA ASN A 672 -6.95 -5.29 48.58
C ASN A 672 -5.55 -5.64 49.11
N GLN A 673 -5.56 -6.52 50.12
CA GLN A 673 -4.38 -7.19 50.62
C GLN A 673 -4.21 -8.53 49.93
N ILE A 674 -2.96 -8.95 49.75
CA ILE A 674 -2.59 -10.28 49.29
C ILE A 674 -1.76 -10.98 50.36
N GLU A 675 -1.92 -12.30 50.48
CA GLU A 675 -1.11 -13.12 51.38
C GLU A 675 -0.08 -13.91 50.58
N VAL A 676 1.20 -13.83 50.97
CA VAL A 676 2.29 -14.62 50.38
C VAL A 676 2.73 -15.67 51.37
N LEU A 677 2.79 -16.93 50.94
CA LEU A 677 3.19 -18.08 51.74
C LEU A 677 4.26 -18.90 51.01
N GLN A 678 5.42 -19.12 51.64
CA GLN A 678 6.42 -20.08 51.19
C GLN A 678 5.91 -21.50 51.41
N GLU A 679 6.00 -22.35 50.38
CA GLU A 679 5.76 -23.77 50.57
C GLU A 679 6.79 -24.36 51.54
N PRO A 680 6.38 -25.19 52.51
CA PRO A 680 7.33 -25.87 53.36
C PRO A 680 8.23 -26.73 52.48
N ALA A 681 9.55 -26.56 52.60
CA ALA A 681 10.53 -27.36 51.89
C ALA A 681 10.28 -28.86 52.15
N GLY A 682 9.73 -29.54 51.14
CA GLY A 682 9.42 -30.98 51.17
C GLY A 682 10.65 -31.85 51.01
#